data_AF-A0A1M6S497-F1
#
_entry.id   AF-A0A1M6S497-F1
#
_cell.length_a   1.000
_cell.length_b   1.000
_cell.length_c   1.000
_cell.angle_alpha   90.00
_cell.angle_beta   90.00
_cell.angle_gamma   90.00
#
_symmetry.space_group_name_H-M   'P 1'
#
loop_
_entity.id
_entity.type
_entity.pdbx_description
1 polymer ?
#
loop_
_entity_poly.entity_id
_entity_poly.type
_entity_poly.pdbx_seq_one_letter_code
_entity_poly.pdbx_strand_id
1 'polypeptide(L)'
;MTTEQLLNKLKNIPRAYKIYVAILVAIEFVLFLLRPDTPGLYTQLPQLLPIVAALPFLFIKTARKPFARFMNTYGIIVFAFLALDYLTRSHAGLFQIVATFIPMALYWFALFVRWNIKLFKQKDARIALALATLSWGFIAFAFPPLPLGPAILILLVPWFIILNKFNRETAVFATFWASMVYNTINYYWIRNVMNVETAPSGLIFLGLILLIAYLSLFNVLASFVYSTAKNLKIKGKAYLLILFPIFYASIEMHRTTGDFAFPWNHLGYTFGNHLELLQALSIIGIFGYTILIVASNQIVAYAFMQKSKKRFALFAVPFIIFFALLIHGSCVLSAPEAAPFYNADSQENPSIAMVQPSIAQGAKWSKPRFDSIVTKTFNMAMDSTTSDVDMILLAETAVPDHIRRQPLVIRRLHQMADMRNASILTGALDYKRVSDDINNPRRFDIYNASFLFTPGDNQFPQRYIKKHLVPFSERIPFDDVFPILNYVDLGEGDFVPGKETPVYGPYNWTPYICYDAIFGDLIREAISAGSRLMVNITNDGWFGRSTAPFQHLNIVRHQAITYGYPVARLANSGVSAFIDQYGHYDQNTNIFETRVIQRKMPLKTRSTFYTSVGETFEKALLWFFAIYLVALFALSRIQKKN
;
A
#
# COMPACT_ATOMS: atom_id res chain seq x y z
N MET A 1 -0.78 -42.62 10.81
CA MET A 1 -0.47 -42.77 12.25
C MET A 1 -1.57 -43.64 12.82
N THR A 2 -1.23 -44.79 13.42
CA THR A 2 -2.24 -45.75 13.92
C THR A 2 -2.87 -45.26 15.23
N THR A 3 -4.07 -45.70 15.53
CA THR A 3 -4.80 -45.38 16.78
C THR A 3 -3.98 -45.70 18.02
N GLU A 4 -3.19 -46.78 17.97
CA GLU A 4 -2.29 -47.23 19.03
C GLU A 4 -1.08 -46.30 19.23
N GLN A 5 -0.51 -45.76 18.14
CA GLN A 5 0.55 -44.76 18.19
C GLN A 5 0.04 -43.43 18.77
N LEU A 6 -1.21 -43.07 18.50
CA LEU A 6 -1.87 -41.91 19.11
C LEU A 6 -2.05 -42.12 20.62
N LEU A 7 -2.59 -43.29 21.02
CA LEU A 7 -2.83 -43.65 22.42
C LEU A 7 -1.53 -43.72 23.25
N ASN A 8 -0.45 -44.27 22.71
CA ASN A 8 0.86 -44.29 23.38
C ASN A 8 1.47 -42.89 23.51
N LYS A 9 1.29 -42.00 22.53
CA LYS A 9 1.67 -40.59 22.66
C LYS A 9 0.86 -39.87 23.75
N LEU A 10 -0.42 -40.17 23.88
CA LEU A 10 -1.31 -39.59 24.91
C LEU A 10 -0.99 -40.09 26.33
N LYS A 11 -0.55 -41.35 26.48
CA LYS A 11 -0.10 -41.91 27.77
C LYS A 11 1.16 -41.22 28.31
N ASN A 12 2.09 -40.84 27.44
CA ASN A 12 3.38 -40.21 27.81
C ASN A 12 3.31 -38.69 28.10
N ILE A 13 2.11 -38.11 28.17
CA ILE A 13 1.93 -36.69 28.48
C ILE A 13 2.04 -36.45 29.99
N PRO A 14 2.88 -35.50 30.46
CA PRO A 14 3.03 -35.20 31.88
C PRO A 14 1.68 -34.88 32.56
N ARG A 15 1.45 -35.41 33.77
CA ARG A 15 0.21 -35.19 34.53
C ARG A 15 -0.11 -33.69 34.69
N ALA A 16 0.90 -32.86 34.95
CA ALA A 16 0.76 -31.40 35.03
C ALA A 16 0.19 -30.77 33.75
N TYR A 17 0.56 -31.29 32.57
CA TYR A 17 0.02 -30.79 31.29
C TYR A 17 -1.44 -31.20 31.09
N LYS A 18 -1.83 -32.41 31.51
CA LYS A 18 -3.25 -32.84 31.46
C LYS A 18 -4.13 -31.97 32.36
N ILE A 19 -3.66 -31.71 33.59
CA ILE A 19 -4.34 -30.83 34.55
C ILE A 19 -4.46 -29.41 33.99
N TYR A 20 -3.39 -28.88 33.42
CA TYR A 20 -3.38 -27.56 32.77
C TYR A 20 -4.46 -27.42 31.69
N VAL A 21 -4.52 -28.39 30.77
CA VAL A 21 -5.52 -28.40 29.69
C VAL A 21 -6.93 -28.50 30.26
N ALA A 22 -7.17 -29.39 31.23
CA ALA A 22 -8.48 -29.55 31.84
C ALA A 22 -8.97 -28.26 32.53
N ILE A 23 -8.09 -27.59 33.27
CA ILE A 23 -8.42 -26.31 33.94
C ILE A 23 -8.74 -25.23 32.91
N LEU A 24 -7.89 -25.07 31.87
CA LEU A 24 -8.12 -24.06 30.84
C LEU A 24 -9.46 -24.27 30.12
N VAL A 25 -9.74 -25.50 29.68
CA VAL A 25 -10.99 -25.82 28.98
C VAL A 25 -12.19 -25.58 29.91
N ALA A 26 -12.12 -25.96 31.18
CA ALA A 26 -13.21 -25.75 32.13
C ALA A 26 -13.48 -24.26 32.36
N ILE A 27 -12.44 -23.44 32.54
CA ILE A 27 -12.58 -21.99 32.72
C ILE A 27 -13.18 -21.34 31.47
N GLU A 28 -12.62 -21.63 30.29
CA GLU A 28 -13.12 -21.07 29.03
C GLU A 28 -14.56 -21.49 28.75
N PHE A 29 -14.92 -22.73 29.06
CA PHE A 29 -16.30 -23.21 28.92
C PHE A 29 -17.27 -22.46 29.84
N VAL A 30 -16.90 -22.26 31.11
CA VAL A 30 -17.71 -21.46 32.04
C VAL A 30 -17.83 -20.01 31.58
N LEU A 31 -16.73 -19.38 31.16
CA LEU A 31 -16.74 -18.01 30.63
C LEU A 31 -17.60 -17.88 29.38
N PHE A 32 -17.53 -18.87 28.49
CA PHE A 32 -18.40 -18.93 27.33
C PHE A 32 -19.87 -19.01 27.75
N LEU A 33 -20.25 -19.81 28.74
CA LEU A 33 -21.63 -19.86 29.22
C LEU A 33 -22.11 -18.57 29.90
N LEU A 34 -21.21 -17.85 30.58
CA LEU A 34 -21.52 -16.63 31.34
C LEU A 34 -21.40 -15.33 30.53
N ARG A 35 -21.05 -15.41 29.24
CA ARG A 35 -20.87 -14.25 28.39
C ARG A 35 -22.17 -13.44 28.23
N PRO A 36 -22.08 -12.10 28.15
CA PRO A 36 -23.25 -11.23 28.03
C PRO A 36 -23.78 -11.24 26.59
N ASP A 37 -25.08 -10.96 26.45
CA ASP A 37 -25.73 -10.79 25.14
C ASP A 37 -25.70 -9.33 24.69
N THR A 38 -24.50 -8.75 24.68
CA THR A 38 -24.28 -7.33 24.34
C THR A 38 -23.66 -7.22 22.95
N PRO A 39 -24.27 -6.46 22.02
CA PRO A 39 -23.72 -6.26 20.70
C PRO A 39 -22.32 -5.66 20.68
N GLY A 40 -21.46 -6.18 19.80
CA GLY A 40 -20.13 -5.63 19.53
C GLY A 40 -19.05 -6.08 20.50
N LEU A 41 -18.29 -5.11 21.02
CA LEU A 41 -17.19 -5.33 21.96
C LEU A 41 -17.67 -5.11 23.40
N TYR A 42 -17.62 -6.16 24.22
CA TYR A 42 -18.02 -6.09 25.62
C TYR A 42 -16.83 -6.30 26.56
N THR A 43 -16.97 -5.85 27.80
CA THR A 43 -15.89 -5.88 28.80
C THR A 43 -16.33 -6.66 30.04
N GLN A 44 -15.80 -7.87 30.21
CA GLN A 44 -16.02 -8.68 31.43
C GLN A 44 -14.70 -9.14 32.03
N LEU A 45 -14.37 -8.61 33.22
CA LEU A 45 -13.11 -8.91 33.91
C LEU A 45 -12.81 -10.42 34.09
N PRO A 46 -13.80 -11.30 34.35
CA PRO A 46 -13.56 -12.75 34.43
C PRO A 46 -12.90 -13.37 33.20
N GLN A 47 -12.95 -12.72 32.04
CA GLN A 47 -12.26 -13.19 30.83
C GLN A 47 -10.74 -13.20 30.94
N LEU A 48 -10.15 -12.61 31.99
CA LEU A 48 -8.73 -12.71 32.29
C LEU A 48 -8.37 -13.97 33.11
N LEU A 49 -9.34 -14.73 33.62
CA LEU A 49 -9.12 -15.97 34.38
C LEU A 49 -8.25 -17.01 33.65
N PRO A 50 -8.31 -17.20 32.31
CA PRO A 50 -7.43 -18.13 31.61
C PRO A 50 -5.95 -17.77 31.79
N ILE A 51 -5.60 -16.48 31.78
CA ILE A 51 -4.24 -16.01 32.05
C ILE A 51 -3.86 -16.36 33.49
N VAL A 52 -4.70 -16.00 34.45
CA VAL A 52 -4.45 -16.20 35.89
C VAL A 52 -4.26 -17.69 36.19
N ALA A 53 -5.09 -18.56 35.63
CA ALA A 53 -5.00 -20.00 35.79
C ALA A 53 -3.75 -20.62 35.14
N ALA A 54 -3.20 -19.97 34.11
CA ALA A 54 -1.99 -20.42 33.45
C ALA A 54 -0.69 -20.04 34.19
N LEU A 55 -0.69 -18.93 34.95
CA LEU A 55 0.51 -18.42 35.63
C LEU A 55 1.21 -19.44 36.55
N PRO A 56 0.52 -20.22 37.41
CA PRO A 56 1.17 -21.19 38.29
C PRO A 56 2.00 -22.23 37.54
N PHE A 57 1.59 -22.61 36.33
CA PHE A 57 2.26 -23.62 35.51
C PHE A 57 3.59 -23.13 34.96
N LEU A 58 3.85 -21.81 34.91
CA LEU A 58 5.15 -21.25 34.53
C LEU A 58 6.25 -21.64 35.53
N PHE A 59 5.89 -21.84 36.80
CA PHE A 59 6.83 -22.12 37.88
C PHE A 59 7.14 -23.61 38.06
N ILE A 60 6.35 -24.50 37.45
CA ILE A 60 6.52 -25.96 37.56
C ILE A 60 7.67 -26.44 36.66
N LYS A 61 8.67 -27.12 37.23
CA LYS A 61 9.85 -27.63 36.50
C LYS A 61 9.50 -28.53 35.30
N THR A 62 8.46 -29.35 35.42
CA THR A 62 7.97 -30.21 34.33
C THR A 62 7.30 -29.46 33.18
N ALA A 63 6.86 -28.22 33.41
CA ALA A 63 6.26 -27.35 32.38
C ALA A 63 7.31 -26.47 31.67
N ARG A 64 8.42 -26.12 32.33
CA ARG A 64 9.50 -25.33 31.73
C ARG A 64 10.22 -26.05 30.59
N LYS A 65 10.46 -27.36 30.67
CA LYS A 65 11.14 -28.13 29.61
C LYS A 65 10.35 -28.11 28.27
N PRO A 66 9.03 -28.34 28.27
CA PRO A 66 8.19 -28.22 27.07
C PRO A 66 7.42 -26.89 27.00
N PHE A 67 7.99 -25.77 27.46
CA PHE A 67 7.28 -24.47 27.57
C PHE A 67 6.50 -24.06 26.31
N ALA A 68 7.11 -24.27 25.13
CA ALA A 68 6.48 -24.02 23.83
C ALA A 68 5.15 -24.78 23.64
N ARG A 69 5.06 -26.02 24.13
CA ARG A 69 3.83 -26.81 24.04
C ARG A 69 2.74 -26.20 24.91
N PHE A 70 3.06 -25.76 26.12
CA PHE A 70 2.09 -25.11 27.01
C PHE A 70 1.55 -23.81 26.39
N MET A 71 2.43 -22.94 25.90
CA MET A 71 2.02 -21.69 25.23
C MET A 71 1.18 -21.94 23.98
N ASN A 72 1.57 -22.88 23.12
CA ASN A 72 0.76 -23.20 21.93
C ASN A 72 -0.62 -23.77 22.32
N THR A 73 -0.68 -24.56 23.39
CA THR A 73 -1.95 -25.14 23.86
C THR A 73 -2.87 -24.08 24.44
N TYR A 74 -2.31 -23.16 25.24
CA TYR A 74 -3.01 -21.97 25.71
C TYR A 74 -3.62 -21.21 24.52
N GLY A 75 -2.78 -20.81 23.57
CA GLY A 75 -3.21 -20.02 22.42
C GLY A 75 -4.30 -20.71 21.61
N ILE A 76 -4.18 -22.01 21.36
CA ILE A 76 -5.20 -22.78 20.62
C ILE A 76 -6.54 -22.82 21.37
N ILE A 77 -6.53 -23.12 22.67
CA ILE A 77 -7.76 -23.25 23.46
C ILE A 77 -8.46 -21.90 23.58
N VAL A 78 -7.75 -20.87 24.04
CA VAL A 78 -8.33 -19.53 24.25
C VAL A 78 -8.82 -18.94 22.93
N PHE A 79 -8.06 -19.09 21.84
CA PHE A 79 -8.50 -18.66 20.51
C PHE A 79 -9.73 -19.43 20.02
N ALA A 80 -9.82 -20.74 20.25
CA ALA A 80 -10.98 -21.53 19.86
C ALA A 80 -12.25 -21.03 20.56
N PHE A 81 -12.18 -20.67 21.84
CA PHE A 81 -13.33 -20.10 22.56
C PHE A 81 -13.66 -18.67 22.15
N LEU A 82 -12.66 -17.83 21.85
CA LEU A 82 -12.87 -16.52 21.24
C LEU A 82 -13.58 -16.65 19.88
N ALA A 83 -13.13 -17.59 19.04
CA ALA A 83 -13.74 -17.86 17.75
C ALA A 83 -15.16 -18.43 17.90
N LEU A 84 -15.42 -19.30 18.89
CA LEU A 84 -16.76 -19.78 19.19
C LEU A 84 -17.69 -18.66 19.65
N ASP A 85 -17.23 -17.78 20.55
CA ASP A 85 -18.02 -16.61 20.96
C ASP A 85 -18.42 -15.78 19.74
N TYR A 86 -17.43 -15.43 18.92
CA TYR A 86 -17.65 -14.66 17.71
C TYR A 86 -18.56 -15.35 16.69
N LEU A 87 -18.38 -16.65 16.43
CA LEU A 87 -19.20 -17.38 15.46
C LEU A 87 -20.64 -17.57 15.92
N THR A 88 -20.89 -17.60 17.24
CA THR A 88 -22.26 -17.76 17.76
C THR A 88 -23.09 -16.48 17.76
N ARG A 89 -22.47 -15.31 17.99
CA ARG A 89 -23.22 -14.05 18.18
C ARG A 89 -22.63 -12.84 17.44
N SER A 90 -21.50 -12.98 16.76
CA SER A 90 -20.74 -11.87 16.15
C SER A 90 -20.28 -10.80 17.15
N HIS A 91 -20.06 -11.21 18.40
CA HIS A 91 -19.55 -10.35 19.48
C HIS A 91 -18.22 -10.91 19.99
N ALA A 92 -17.44 -10.08 20.68
CA ALA A 92 -16.23 -10.55 21.32
C ALA A 92 -15.92 -9.76 22.59
N GLY A 93 -15.43 -10.47 23.60
CA GLY A 93 -14.93 -9.85 24.81
C GLY A 93 -13.58 -9.17 24.58
N LEU A 94 -13.47 -7.88 24.90
CA LEU A 94 -12.21 -7.14 24.80
C LEU A 94 -11.12 -7.78 25.67
N PHE A 95 -11.46 -8.21 26.89
CA PHE A 95 -10.51 -8.88 27.78
C PHE A 95 -10.17 -10.30 27.30
N GLN A 96 -11.08 -10.98 26.60
CA GLN A 96 -10.80 -12.28 25.98
C GLN A 96 -9.83 -12.13 24.79
N ILE A 97 -10.00 -11.11 23.96
CA ILE A 97 -9.05 -10.74 22.90
C ILE A 97 -7.67 -10.49 23.52
N VAL A 98 -7.60 -9.67 24.56
CA VAL A 98 -6.36 -9.40 25.32
C VAL A 98 -5.74 -10.70 25.86
N ALA A 99 -6.54 -11.56 26.50
CA ALA A 99 -6.09 -12.83 27.04
C ALA A 99 -5.59 -13.81 25.97
N THR A 100 -6.14 -13.74 24.77
CA THR A 100 -5.72 -14.57 23.63
C THR A 100 -4.38 -14.08 23.08
N PHE A 101 -4.30 -12.81 22.71
CA PHE A 101 -3.22 -12.31 21.87
C PHE A 101 -2.01 -11.78 22.64
N ILE A 102 -2.17 -11.16 23.82
CA ILE A 102 -1.03 -10.59 24.55
C ILE A 102 -0.04 -11.67 25.01
N PRO A 103 -0.45 -12.77 25.69
CA PRO A 103 0.51 -13.81 26.11
C PRO A 103 1.24 -14.45 24.94
N MET A 104 0.55 -14.65 23.82
CA MET A 104 1.15 -15.15 22.59
C MET A 104 2.15 -14.13 22.04
N ALA A 105 1.76 -12.87 21.88
CA ALA A 105 2.65 -11.80 21.39
C ALA A 105 3.94 -11.70 22.22
N LEU A 106 3.83 -11.73 23.55
CA LEU A 106 4.99 -11.75 24.45
C LEU A 106 5.88 -12.98 24.25
N TYR A 107 5.28 -14.16 24.07
CA TYR A 107 6.02 -15.39 23.79
C TYR A 107 6.76 -15.34 22.46
N TRP A 108 6.09 -14.94 21.38
CA TRP A 108 6.69 -14.77 20.05
C TRP A 108 7.77 -13.69 20.07
N PHE A 109 7.56 -12.59 20.79
CA PHE A 109 8.55 -11.55 20.98
C PHE A 109 9.79 -12.08 21.70
N ALA A 110 9.63 -12.86 22.77
CA ALA A 110 10.75 -13.49 23.46
C ALA A 110 11.53 -14.46 22.55
N LEU A 111 10.84 -15.24 21.71
CA LEU A 111 11.50 -16.10 20.71
C LEU A 111 12.26 -15.26 19.67
N PHE A 112 11.64 -14.19 19.19
CA PHE A 112 12.25 -13.26 18.24
C PHE A 112 13.52 -12.63 18.84
N VAL A 113 13.48 -12.11 20.07
CA VAL A 113 14.65 -11.55 20.75
C VAL A 113 15.77 -12.60 20.90
N ARG A 114 15.43 -13.82 21.33
CA ARG A 114 16.42 -14.91 21.46
C ARG A 114 17.06 -15.28 20.11
N TRP A 115 16.25 -15.33 19.06
CA TRP A 115 16.71 -15.60 17.70
C TRP A 115 17.68 -14.51 17.20
N ASN A 116 17.33 -13.24 17.43
CA ASN A 116 18.19 -12.10 17.09
C ASN A 116 19.52 -12.13 17.86
N ILE A 117 19.50 -12.35 19.17
CA ILE A 117 20.72 -12.43 20.00
C ILE A 117 21.61 -13.59 19.52
N LYS A 118 21.01 -14.76 19.26
CA LYS A 118 21.73 -15.94 18.75
C LYS A 118 22.46 -15.62 17.44
N LEU A 119 21.77 -15.00 16.49
CA LEU A 119 22.35 -14.69 15.18
C LEU A 119 23.36 -13.55 15.26
N PHE A 120 23.07 -12.47 15.98
CA PHE A 120 23.96 -11.32 16.08
C PHE A 120 25.35 -11.68 16.65
N LYS A 121 25.43 -12.71 17.51
CA LYS A 121 26.72 -13.25 18.00
C LYS A 121 27.56 -13.90 16.91
N GLN A 122 26.96 -14.37 15.82
CA GLN A 122 27.66 -15.02 14.71
C GLN A 122 28.31 -13.97 13.81
N LYS A 123 29.59 -14.17 13.45
CA LYS A 123 30.33 -13.28 12.54
C LYS A 123 29.65 -13.16 11.18
N ASP A 124 29.21 -14.30 10.63
CA ASP A 124 28.53 -14.38 9.34
C ASP A 124 27.24 -13.56 9.28
N ALA A 125 26.44 -13.59 10.36
CA ALA A 125 25.21 -12.81 10.43
C ALA A 125 25.47 -11.30 10.47
N ARG A 126 26.52 -10.85 11.17
CA ARG A 126 26.92 -9.44 11.18
C ARG A 126 27.41 -8.96 9.81
N ILE A 127 28.19 -9.78 9.11
CA ILE A 127 28.64 -9.48 7.74
C ILE A 127 27.44 -9.44 6.79
N ALA A 128 26.55 -10.44 6.87
CA ALA A 128 25.35 -10.49 6.05
C ALA A 128 24.46 -9.27 6.28
N LEU A 129 24.26 -8.88 7.55
CA LEU A 129 23.49 -7.70 7.92
C LEU A 129 24.13 -6.42 7.35
N ALA A 130 25.43 -6.23 7.48
CA ALA A 130 26.12 -5.06 6.93
C ALA A 130 25.96 -4.95 5.41
N LEU A 131 26.14 -6.05 4.68
CA LEU A 131 25.98 -6.08 3.22
C LEU A 131 24.52 -5.87 2.79
N ALA A 132 23.56 -6.47 3.50
CA ALA A 132 22.15 -6.28 3.23
C ALA A 132 21.72 -4.84 3.49
N THR A 133 22.15 -4.24 4.61
CA THR A 133 21.85 -2.84 4.94
C THR A 133 22.50 -1.89 3.95
N LEU A 134 23.72 -2.17 3.47
CA LEU A 134 24.34 -1.38 2.39
C LEU A 134 23.47 -1.39 1.14
N SER A 135 23.04 -2.57 0.72
CA SER A 135 22.20 -2.79 -0.45
C SER A 135 20.85 -2.08 -0.34
N TRP A 136 20.04 -2.47 0.66
CA TRP A 136 18.70 -1.92 0.86
C TRP A 136 18.72 -0.44 1.30
N GLY A 137 19.75 0.00 2.03
CA GLY A 137 19.94 1.40 2.41
C GLY A 137 20.17 2.30 1.20
N PHE A 138 21.06 1.93 0.27
CA PHE A 138 21.23 2.70 -0.97
C PHE A 138 19.98 2.73 -1.85
N ILE A 139 19.18 1.65 -1.85
CA ILE A 139 17.91 1.63 -2.58
C ILE A 139 16.89 2.56 -1.93
N ALA A 140 16.89 2.70 -0.60
CA ALA A 140 16.02 3.67 0.07
C ALA A 140 16.29 5.09 -0.45
N PHE A 141 17.57 5.39 -0.68
CA PHE A 141 17.99 6.65 -1.26
C PHE A 141 17.71 6.76 -2.77
N ALA A 142 17.39 5.68 -3.49
CA ALA A 142 17.07 5.76 -4.92
C ALA A 142 15.66 6.27 -5.22
N PHE A 143 14.78 6.33 -4.22
CA PHE A 143 13.50 7.04 -4.33
C PHE A 143 13.73 8.55 -4.21
N PRO A 144 12.84 9.41 -4.75
CA PRO A 144 12.93 10.85 -4.57
C PRO A 144 13.26 11.23 -3.11
N PRO A 145 14.28 12.07 -2.88
CA PRO A 145 14.80 13.08 -3.81
C PRO A 145 16.11 12.73 -4.55
N LEU A 146 16.83 11.65 -4.26
CA LEU A 146 18.16 11.47 -4.85
C LEU A 146 18.09 10.77 -6.22
N PRO A 147 18.88 11.23 -7.22
CA PRO A 147 18.82 10.72 -8.58
C PRO A 147 19.69 9.47 -8.77
N LEU A 148 19.61 8.48 -7.88
CA LEU A 148 20.40 7.24 -8.01
C LEU A 148 19.83 6.27 -9.07
N GLY A 149 18.85 6.71 -9.86
CA GLY A 149 17.91 5.83 -10.57
C GLY A 149 18.55 4.68 -11.35
N PRO A 150 19.50 4.89 -12.27
CA PRO A 150 20.14 3.81 -13.02
C PRO A 150 20.99 2.86 -12.17
N ALA A 151 21.53 3.36 -11.04
CA ALA A 151 22.37 2.56 -10.16
C ALA A 151 21.61 1.37 -9.57
N ILE A 152 20.27 1.43 -9.51
CA ILE A 152 19.41 0.34 -9.02
C ILE A 152 19.74 -1.02 -9.66
N LEU A 153 20.23 -1.02 -10.90
CA LEU A 153 20.62 -2.22 -11.64
C LEU A 153 21.78 -3.00 -10.98
N ILE A 154 22.49 -2.39 -10.02
CA ILE A 154 23.58 -3.01 -9.25
C ILE A 154 23.43 -2.89 -7.71
N LEU A 155 22.47 -2.12 -7.20
CA LEU A 155 22.35 -1.89 -5.74
C LEU A 155 21.90 -3.13 -4.94
N LEU A 156 21.18 -4.07 -5.54
CA LEU A 156 20.78 -5.35 -4.92
C LEU A 156 21.87 -6.44 -4.99
N VAL A 157 23.00 -6.20 -5.67
CA VAL A 157 24.09 -7.19 -5.79
C VAL A 157 24.58 -7.70 -4.43
N PRO A 158 24.87 -6.85 -3.42
CA PRO A 158 25.31 -7.35 -2.12
C PRO A 158 24.24 -8.21 -1.44
N TRP A 159 22.95 -7.87 -1.60
CA TRP A 159 21.85 -8.68 -1.09
C TRP A 159 21.85 -10.08 -1.74
N PHE A 160 21.95 -10.17 -3.06
CA PHE A 160 22.05 -11.49 -3.72
C PHE A 160 23.32 -12.26 -3.35
N ILE A 161 24.45 -11.58 -3.11
CA ILE A 161 25.67 -12.25 -2.60
C ILE A 161 25.38 -12.90 -1.24
N ILE A 162 24.67 -12.23 -0.32
CA ILE A 162 24.35 -12.84 0.98
C ILE A 162 23.40 -14.03 0.85
N LEU A 163 22.40 -13.95 -0.04
CA LEU A 163 21.46 -15.05 -0.30
C LEU A 163 22.21 -16.28 -0.84
N ASN A 164 23.23 -16.07 -1.66
CA ASN A 164 24.02 -17.14 -2.25
C ASN A 164 25.18 -17.64 -1.38
N LYS A 165 25.71 -16.84 -0.45
CA LYS A 165 26.86 -17.22 0.38
C LYS A 165 26.47 -17.84 1.72
N PHE A 166 25.45 -17.29 2.39
CA PHE A 166 25.11 -17.68 3.76
C PHE A 166 23.95 -18.70 3.81
N ASN A 167 23.73 -19.26 5.01
CA ASN A 167 22.59 -20.13 5.27
C ASN A 167 21.28 -19.32 5.29
N ARG A 168 20.15 -20.01 5.18
CA ARG A 168 18.82 -19.39 5.12
C ARG A 168 18.49 -18.56 6.38
N GLU A 169 18.85 -19.03 7.56
CA GLU A 169 18.54 -18.35 8.83
C GLU A 169 19.25 -16.98 8.89
N THR A 170 20.54 -16.95 8.55
CA THR A 170 21.36 -15.75 8.45
C THR A 170 20.87 -14.80 7.36
N ALA A 171 20.53 -15.31 6.17
CA ALA A 171 20.04 -14.50 5.06
C ALA A 171 18.69 -13.81 5.37
N VAL A 172 17.77 -14.55 6.00
CA VAL A 172 16.46 -14.02 6.43
C VAL A 172 16.62 -12.95 7.51
N PHE A 173 17.47 -13.19 8.51
CA PHE A 173 17.78 -12.20 9.55
C PHE A 173 18.35 -10.90 8.99
N ALA A 174 19.37 -11.01 8.13
CA ALA A 174 19.97 -9.85 7.50
C ALA A 174 18.96 -9.09 6.62
N THR A 175 18.14 -9.82 5.86
CA THR A 175 17.11 -9.21 5.00
C THR A 175 16.03 -8.50 5.82
N PHE A 176 15.58 -9.09 6.92
CA PHE A 176 14.55 -8.49 7.78
C PHE A 176 15.01 -7.12 8.29
N TRP A 177 16.17 -7.04 8.95
CA TRP A 177 16.64 -5.77 9.51
C TRP A 177 17.06 -4.75 8.46
N ALA A 178 17.67 -5.19 7.36
CA ALA A 178 17.98 -4.30 6.25
C ALA A 178 16.70 -3.71 5.61
N SER A 179 15.65 -4.53 5.49
CA SER A 179 14.35 -4.09 4.99
C SER A 179 13.64 -3.17 5.98
N MET A 180 13.77 -3.42 7.29
CA MET A 180 13.28 -2.49 8.33
C MET A 180 13.91 -1.12 8.15
N VAL A 181 15.22 -1.04 7.93
CA VAL A 181 15.91 0.24 7.67
C VAL A 181 15.40 0.89 6.39
N TYR A 182 15.34 0.15 5.29
CA TYR A 182 14.84 0.63 4.00
C TYR A 182 13.41 1.19 4.09
N ASN A 183 12.50 0.43 4.69
CA ASN A 183 11.10 0.82 4.86
C ASN A 183 10.97 1.99 5.85
N THR A 184 11.78 2.04 6.91
CA THR A 184 11.80 3.19 7.82
C THR A 184 12.18 4.48 7.10
N ILE A 185 13.24 4.46 6.28
CA ILE A 185 13.68 5.63 5.51
C ILE A 185 12.59 6.06 4.51
N ASN A 186 11.91 5.11 3.88
CA ASN A 186 10.94 5.42 2.84
C ASN A 186 9.54 5.77 3.35
N TYR A 187 9.16 5.34 4.55
CA TYR A 187 7.82 5.48 5.11
C TYR A 187 7.77 6.21 6.46
N TYR A 188 8.86 6.86 6.88
CA TYR A 188 8.87 7.66 8.12
C TYR A 188 7.75 8.70 8.19
N TRP A 189 7.32 9.21 7.03
CA TRP A 189 6.29 10.22 6.89
C TRP A 189 4.89 9.73 7.28
N ILE A 190 4.65 8.40 7.37
CA ILE A 190 3.37 7.84 7.83
C ILE A 190 3.05 8.28 9.27
N ARG A 191 4.08 8.59 10.08
CA ARG A 191 3.88 9.17 11.41
C ARG A 191 3.06 10.46 11.36
N ASN A 192 3.18 11.26 10.29
CA ASN A 192 2.48 12.54 10.15
C ASN A 192 0.99 12.31 9.84
N VAL A 193 0.68 11.23 9.12
CA VAL A 193 -0.71 10.80 8.82
C VAL A 193 -1.37 10.29 10.10
N MET A 194 -0.65 9.51 10.90
CA MET A 194 -1.17 8.93 12.15
C MET A 194 -1.18 9.90 13.34
N ASN A 195 -0.74 11.15 13.16
CA ASN A 195 -0.68 12.13 14.24
C ASN A 195 -2.07 12.73 14.51
N VAL A 196 -2.97 11.88 15.02
CA VAL A 196 -4.31 12.26 15.47
C VAL A 196 -4.17 12.76 16.92
N GLU A 197 -4.72 13.95 17.23
CA GLU A 197 -4.58 14.60 18.55
C GLU A 197 -5.06 13.71 19.72
N THR A 198 -5.90 12.71 19.44
CA THR A 198 -6.54 11.84 20.43
C THR A 198 -5.78 10.54 20.74
N ALA A 199 -4.84 10.12 19.88
CA ALA A 199 -4.17 8.83 20.02
C ALA A 199 -2.88 8.92 20.85
N PRO A 200 -2.66 8.07 21.87
CA PRO A 200 -1.42 8.03 22.62
C PRO A 200 -0.19 7.83 21.71
N SER A 201 0.81 8.70 21.83
CA SER A 201 2.02 8.69 21.00
C SER A 201 2.74 7.34 20.98
N GLY A 202 2.73 6.60 22.09
CA GLY A 202 3.29 5.25 22.19
C GLY A 202 2.57 4.22 21.30
N LEU A 203 1.24 4.33 21.14
CA LEU A 203 0.45 3.43 20.28
C LEU A 203 0.71 3.74 18.80
N ILE A 204 0.79 5.02 18.43
CA ILE A 204 1.17 5.44 17.08
C ILE A 204 2.56 4.90 16.71
N PHE A 205 3.52 5.04 17.62
CA PHE A 205 4.87 4.53 17.41
C PHE A 205 4.92 3.01 17.25
N LEU A 206 4.19 2.27 18.08
CA LEU A 206 4.07 0.82 17.96
C LEU A 206 3.43 0.42 16.62
N GLY A 207 2.33 1.07 16.23
CA GLY A 207 1.65 0.85 14.96
C GLY A 207 2.59 1.08 13.77
N LEU A 208 3.39 2.15 13.80
CA LEU A 208 4.39 2.43 12.77
C LEU A 208 5.44 1.32 12.67
N ILE A 209 5.97 0.84 13.79
CA ILE A 209 6.94 -0.27 13.80
C ILE A 209 6.31 -1.53 13.19
N LEU A 210 5.07 -1.84 13.55
CA LEU A 210 4.36 -3.02 13.03
C LEU A 210 4.10 -2.90 11.52
N LEU A 211 3.72 -1.71 11.04
CA LEU A 211 3.53 -1.46 9.61
C LEU A 211 4.85 -1.61 8.83
N ILE A 212 5.94 -1.03 9.33
CA ILE A 212 7.27 -1.16 8.73
C ILE A 212 7.72 -2.64 8.75
N ALA A 213 7.42 -3.37 9.82
CA ALA A 213 7.70 -4.80 9.91
C ALA A 213 6.89 -5.58 8.87
N TYR A 214 5.59 -5.30 8.73
CA TYR A 214 4.71 -5.90 7.72
C TYR A 214 5.26 -5.67 6.30
N LEU A 215 5.60 -4.43 5.94
CA LEU A 215 6.18 -4.11 4.63
C LEU A 215 7.54 -4.81 4.42
N SER A 216 8.31 -5.02 5.49
CA SER A 216 9.56 -5.76 5.44
C SER A 216 9.37 -7.26 5.23
N LEU A 217 8.19 -7.82 5.56
CA LEU A 217 7.90 -9.24 5.36
C LEU A 217 7.90 -9.64 3.87
N PHE A 218 7.57 -8.74 2.95
CA PHE A 218 7.61 -9.02 1.51
C PHE A 218 9.04 -9.33 1.05
N ASN A 219 10.03 -8.55 1.49
CA ASN A 219 11.45 -8.82 1.20
C ASN A 219 11.96 -10.07 1.93
N VAL A 220 11.48 -10.31 3.15
CA VAL A 220 11.79 -11.54 3.90
C VAL A 220 11.25 -12.78 3.19
N LEU A 221 10.04 -12.71 2.65
CA LEU A 221 9.45 -13.78 1.85
C LEU A 221 10.32 -14.07 0.62
N ALA A 222 10.73 -13.03 -0.11
CA ALA A 222 11.64 -13.16 -1.24
C ALA A 222 12.96 -13.85 -0.84
N SER A 223 13.59 -13.41 0.26
CA SER A 223 14.82 -13.99 0.80
C SER A 223 14.65 -15.45 1.24
N PHE A 224 13.55 -15.76 1.93
CA PHE A 224 13.22 -17.11 2.38
C PHE A 224 13.01 -18.07 1.20
N VAL A 225 12.26 -17.62 0.19
CA VAL A 225 11.95 -18.37 -1.02
C VAL A 225 13.22 -18.63 -1.83
N TYR A 226 14.00 -17.58 -2.12
CA TYR A 226 15.27 -17.72 -2.84
C TYR A 226 16.22 -18.69 -2.13
N SER A 227 16.42 -18.47 -0.82
CA SER A 227 17.32 -19.30 -0.01
C SER A 227 16.84 -20.75 0.08
N THR A 228 15.52 -20.98 0.08
CA THR A 228 14.97 -22.34 0.05
C THR A 228 15.19 -22.99 -1.31
N ALA A 229 14.92 -22.29 -2.41
CA ALA A 229 15.12 -22.78 -3.78
C ALA A 229 16.60 -23.13 -4.06
N LYS A 230 17.52 -22.25 -3.66
CA LYS A 230 18.97 -22.45 -3.77
C LYS A 230 19.46 -23.71 -3.07
N ASN A 231 18.92 -24.00 -1.88
CA ASN A 231 19.34 -25.13 -1.06
C ASN A 231 18.73 -26.47 -1.51
N LEU A 232 17.92 -26.47 -2.56
CA LEU A 232 17.41 -27.70 -3.12
C LEU A 232 18.53 -28.52 -3.79
N LYS A 233 18.50 -29.84 -3.59
CA LYS A 233 19.47 -30.81 -4.15
C LYS A 233 18.88 -31.57 -5.33
N ILE A 234 18.23 -30.87 -6.26
CA ILE A 234 17.56 -31.46 -7.44
C ILE A 234 17.97 -30.72 -8.73
N LYS A 235 17.84 -31.39 -9.89
CA LYS A 235 18.15 -30.80 -11.21
C LYS A 235 17.29 -29.56 -11.52
N GLY A 236 16.02 -29.55 -11.11
CA GLY A 236 15.07 -28.47 -11.39
C GLY A 236 15.32 -27.13 -10.67
N LYS A 237 16.29 -27.06 -9.73
CA LYS A 237 16.52 -25.84 -8.94
C LYS A 237 16.94 -24.63 -9.78
N ALA A 238 17.63 -24.86 -10.90
CA ALA A 238 18.10 -23.80 -11.77
C ALA A 238 16.93 -22.99 -12.36
N TYR A 239 15.85 -23.65 -12.76
CA TYR A 239 14.65 -22.99 -13.27
C TYR A 239 14.00 -22.09 -12.22
N LEU A 240 13.89 -22.55 -10.97
CA LEU A 240 13.36 -21.73 -9.88
C LEU A 240 14.19 -20.44 -9.69
N LEU A 241 15.53 -20.57 -9.69
CA LEU A 241 16.40 -19.40 -9.56
C LEU A 241 16.32 -18.47 -10.78
N ILE A 242 16.25 -19.01 -12.00
CA ILE A 242 16.12 -18.19 -13.22
C ILE A 242 14.80 -17.42 -13.25
N LEU A 243 13.71 -18.03 -12.78
CA LEU A 243 12.39 -17.42 -12.74
C LEU A 243 12.15 -16.55 -11.49
N PHE A 244 13.11 -16.46 -10.58
CA PHE A 244 12.99 -15.67 -9.36
C PHE A 244 12.68 -14.18 -9.57
N PRO A 245 13.23 -13.49 -10.60
CA PRO A 245 12.85 -12.10 -10.87
C PRO A 245 11.35 -11.91 -11.15
N ILE A 246 10.72 -12.86 -11.85
CA ILE A 246 9.26 -12.87 -12.08
C ILE A 246 8.53 -13.13 -10.76
N PHE A 247 9.05 -14.05 -9.93
CA PHE A 247 8.51 -14.28 -8.59
C PHE A 247 8.56 -13.03 -7.71
N TYR A 248 9.66 -12.28 -7.75
CA TYR A 248 9.78 -11.03 -7.01
C TYR A 248 8.76 -9.99 -7.49
N ALA A 249 8.59 -9.82 -8.80
CA ALA A 249 7.55 -8.95 -9.35
C ALA A 249 6.15 -9.40 -8.94
N SER A 250 5.90 -10.71 -8.82
CA SER A 250 4.63 -11.22 -8.31
C SER A 250 4.38 -10.93 -6.82
N ILE A 251 5.43 -10.82 -5.99
CA ILE A 251 5.32 -10.31 -4.61
C ILE A 251 4.87 -8.85 -4.63
N GLU A 252 5.47 -8.03 -5.49
CA GLU A 252 5.07 -6.63 -5.63
C GLU A 252 3.64 -6.49 -6.16
N MET A 253 3.22 -7.34 -7.11
CA MET A 253 1.84 -7.36 -7.59
C MET A 253 0.84 -7.70 -6.47
N HIS A 254 1.17 -8.62 -5.56
CA HIS A 254 0.29 -8.89 -4.40
C HIS A 254 0.15 -7.69 -3.45
N ARG A 255 1.11 -6.77 -3.43
CA ARG A 255 1.00 -5.53 -2.66
C ARG A 255 -0.02 -4.56 -3.25
N THR A 256 -0.56 -4.80 -4.45
CA THR A 256 -1.57 -3.93 -5.07
C THR A 256 -2.99 -4.44 -4.86
N THR A 257 -3.16 -5.61 -4.23
CA THR A 257 -4.45 -6.29 -4.10
C THR A 257 -4.94 -6.38 -2.65
N GLY A 258 -6.27 -6.35 -2.48
CA GLY A 258 -6.95 -6.52 -1.19
C GLY A 258 -6.93 -5.26 -0.31
N ASP A 259 -7.51 -5.36 0.87
CA ASP A 259 -7.73 -4.22 1.78
C ASP A 259 -6.44 -3.61 2.36
N PHE A 260 -5.31 -4.31 2.24
CA PHE A 260 -3.99 -3.79 2.59
C PHE A 260 -3.18 -3.34 1.37
N ALA A 261 -3.82 -3.15 0.22
CA ALA A 261 -3.14 -2.72 -0.99
C ALA A 261 -2.37 -1.40 -0.74
N PHE A 262 -1.06 -1.45 -1.04
CA PHE A 262 -0.10 -0.36 -0.86
C PHE A 262 0.98 -0.34 -1.96
N PRO A 263 0.62 0.09 -3.19
CA PRO A 263 1.49 0.10 -4.37
C PRO A 263 2.44 1.32 -4.42
N TRP A 264 3.07 1.67 -3.29
CA TRP A 264 3.83 2.93 -3.16
C TRP A 264 5.28 2.84 -3.68
N ASN A 265 6.14 2.05 -3.02
CA ASN A 265 7.55 1.89 -3.41
C ASN A 265 7.81 0.53 -4.04
N HIS A 266 7.32 0.32 -5.26
CA HIS A 266 7.83 -0.75 -6.13
C HIS A 266 9.24 -0.42 -6.62
N LEU A 267 10.10 -1.42 -6.79
CA LEU A 267 11.47 -1.21 -7.26
C LEU A 267 11.51 -0.46 -8.60
N GLY A 268 10.54 -0.70 -9.48
CA GLY A 268 10.48 -0.02 -10.79
C GLY A 268 10.39 1.52 -10.70
N TYR A 269 9.88 2.10 -9.61
CA TYR A 269 9.75 3.56 -9.46
C TYR A 269 11.09 4.27 -9.19
N THR A 270 12.18 3.51 -8.96
CA THR A 270 13.48 4.09 -8.61
C THR A 270 14.19 4.74 -9.80
N PHE A 271 13.83 4.43 -11.05
CA PHE A 271 14.50 5.02 -12.22
C PHE A 271 14.33 6.56 -12.32
N GLY A 272 13.45 7.14 -11.50
CA GLY A 272 13.51 8.54 -11.10
C GLY A 272 13.10 9.50 -12.20
N ASN A 273 13.86 10.59 -12.36
CA ASN A 273 13.50 11.72 -13.23
C ASN A 273 14.06 11.65 -14.66
N HIS A 274 14.73 10.56 -15.04
CA HIS A 274 15.28 10.38 -16.39
C HIS A 274 14.22 9.87 -17.35
N LEU A 275 13.59 10.77 -18.10
CA LEU A 275 12.40 10.47 -18.89
C LEU A 275 12.64 9.40 -19.96
N GLU A 276 13.84 9.38 -20.54
CA GLU A 276 14.28 8.37 -21.50
C GLU A 276 14.21 6.97 -20.90
N LEU A 277 14.71 6.82 -19.67
CA LEU A 277 14.74 5.53 -18.98
C LEU A 277 13.37 5.03 -18.57
N LEU A 278 12.33 5.87 -18.62
CA LEU A 278 10.96 5.51 -18.23
C LEU A 278 10.09 5.06 -19.41
N GLN A 279 10.48 5.33 -20.66
CA GLN A 279 9.57 5.12 -21.79
C GLN A 279 9.20 3.65 -22.03
N ALA A 280 10.01 2.68 -21.56
CA ALA A 280 9.65 1.27 -21.66
C ALA A 280 8.49 0.87 -20.72
N LEU A 281 8.05 1.73 -19.80
CA LEU A 281 6.84 1.53 -19.00
C LEU A 281 5.61 1.29 -19.88
N SER A 282 5.54 1.96 -21.03
CA SER A 282 4.50 1.76 -22.04
C SER A 282 4.45 0.34 -22.64
N ILE A 283 5.50 -0.47 -22.44
CA ILE A 283 5.62 -1.83 -22.97
C ILE A 283 5.54 -2.85 -21.84
N ILE A 284 6.41 -2.72 -20.84
CA ILE A 284 6.59 -3.75 -19.81
C ILE A 284 5.97 -3.38 -18.46
N GLY A 285 5.48 -2.14 -18.32
CA GLY A 285 4.90 -1.60 -17.09
C GLY A 285 5.85 -1.63 -15.90
N ILE A 286 5.32 -1.30 -14.72
CA ILE A 286 6.12 -1.17 -13.51
C ILE A 286 6.74 -2.51 -13.07
N PHE A 287 6.00 -3.61 -13.20
CA PHE A 287 6.47 -4.93 -12.79
C PHE A 287 7.53 -5.49 -13.75
N GLY A 288 7.49 -5.12 -15.04
CA GLY A 288 8.56 -5.43 -15.98
C GLY A 288 9.88 -4.78 -15.59
N TYR A 289 9.85 -3.53 -15.12
CA TYR A 289 11.03 -2.87 -14.55
C TYR A 289 11.54 -3.60 -13.31
N THR A 290 10.66 -4.03 -12.41
CA THR A 290 11.05 -4.87 -11.26
C THR A 290 11.76 -6.15 -11.71
N ILE A 291 11.26 -6.83 -12.74
CA ILE A 291 11.91 -8.03 -13.30
C ILE A 291 13.33 -7.68 -13.80
N LEU A 292 13.50 -6.61 -14.57
CA LEU A 292 14.80 -6.19 -15.09
C LEU A 292 15.79 -5.86 -13.97
N ILE A 293 15.35 -5.13 -12.95
CA ILE A 293 16.16 -4.76 -11.78
C ILE A 293 16.64 -6.01 -11.06
N VAL A 294 15.71 -6.90 -10.71
CA VAL A 294 16.00 -8.09 -9.91
C VAL A 294 16.88 -9.06 -10.71
N ALA A 295 16.61 -9.25 -12.01
CA ALA A 295 17.42 -10.07 -12.90
C ALA A 295 18.85 -9.53 -13.04
N SER A 296 19.02 -8.23 -13.28
CA SER A 296 20.33 -7.58 -13.40
C SER A 296 21.20 -7.86 -12.17
N ASN A 297 20.65 -7.57 -10.98
CA ASN A 297 21.36 -7.72 -9.73
C ASN A 297 21.68 -9.18 -9.41
N GLN A 298 20.76 -10.10 -9.70
CA GLN A 298 20.98 -11.53 -9.52
C GLN A 298 22.08 -12.06 -10.43
N ILE A 299 22.10 -11.65 -11.71
CA ILE A 299 23.10 -12.07 -12.70
C ILE A 299 24.49 -11.56 -12.33
N VAL A 300 24.59 -10.29 -11.92
CA VAL A 300 25.87 -9.70 -11.49
C VAL A 300 26.38 -10.37 -10.21
N ALA A 301 25.51 -10.63 -9.23
CA ALA A 301 25.89 -11.37 -8.03
C ALA A 301 26.38 -12.80 -8.35
N TYR A 302 25.73 -13.48 -9.30
CA TYR A 302 26.19 -14.77 -9.81
C TYR A 302 27.58 -14.66 -10.47
N ALA A 303 27.85 -13.60 -11.23
CA ALA A 303 29.14 -13.36 -11.87
C ALA A 303 30.30 -13.27 -10.85
N PHE A 304 30.09 -12.60 -9.71
CA PHE A 304 31.07 -12.52 -8.63
C PHE A 304 31.43 -13.89 -8.02
N MET A 305 30.54 -14.87 -8.13
CA MET A 305 30.77 -16.23 -7.62
C MET A 305 31.48 -17.14 -8.62
N GLN A 306 31.61 -16.72 -9.89
CA GLN A 306 32.25 -17.51 -10.92
C GLN A 306 33.76 -17.23 -11.01
N LYS A 307 34.53 -18.29 -11.26
CA LYS A 307 35.98 -18.21 -11.52
C LYS A 307 36.34 -18.13 -13.01
N SER A 308 35.41 -18.45 -13.90
CA SER A 308 35.63 -18.44 -15.36
C SER A 308 35.76 -17.02 -15.92
N LYS A 309 36.60 -16.83 -16.94
CA LYS A 309 36.66 -15.58 -17.72
C LYS A 309 35.32 -15.19 -18.35
N LYS A 310 34.43 -16.16 -18.61
CA LYS A 310 33.07 -15.90 -19.12
C LYS A 310 32.22 -15.01 -18.19
N ARG A 311 32.60 -14.87 -16.91
CA ARG A 311 31.90 -13.99 -15.95
C ARG A 311 31.89 -12.51 -16.36
N PHE A 312 32.88 -12.05 -17.14
CA PHE A 312 32.95 -10.65 -17.56
C PHE A 312 31.78 -10.24 -18.45
N ALA A 313 31.24 -11.17 -19.25
CA ALA A 313 30.03 -10.91 -20.03
C ALA A 313 28.80 -10.65 -19.15
N LEU A 314 28.73 -11.27 -17.97
CA LEU A 314 27.62 -11.07 -17.03
C LEU A 314 27.67 -9.69 -16.35
N PHE A 315 28.87 -9.12 -16.16
CA PHE A 315 29.02 -7.74 -15.67
C PHE A 315 28.56 -6.69 -16.69
N ALA A 316 28.41 -7.06 -17.97
CA ALA A 316 27.88 -6.16 -18.99
C ALA A 316 26.35 -6.03 -18.94
N VAL A 317 25.62 -6.94 -18.29
CA VAL A 317 24.15 -6.97 -18.28
C VAL A 317 23.50 -5.66 -17.79
N PRO A 318 23.93 -5.04 -16.67
CA PRO A 318 23.39 -3.74 -16.25
C PRO A 318 23.55 -2.66 -17.32
N PHE A 319 24.70 -2.63 -18.00
CA PHE A 319 24.96 -1.67 -19.07
C PHE A 319 24.09 -1.93 -20.29
N ILE A 320 23.90 -3.20 -20.68
CA ILE A 320 23.02 -3.57 -21.78
C ILE A 320 21.59 -3.13 -21.48
N ILE A 321 21.07 -3.38 -20.28
CA ILE A 321 19.74 -2.93 -19.87
C ILE A 321 19.66 -1.41 -19.89
N PHE A 322 20.63 -0.72 -19.28
CA PHE A 322 20.69 0.73 -19.26
C PHE A 322 20.66 1.34 -20.66
N PHE A 323 21.55 0.91 -21.55
CA PHE A 323 21.62 1.42 -22.92
C PHE A 323 20.40 1.03 -23.73
N ALA A 324 19.82 -0.17 -23.54
CA ALA A 324 18.58 -0.55 -24.20
C ALA A 324 17.42 0.37 -23.80
N LEU A 325 17.26 0.66 -22.51
CA LEU A 325 16.24 1.59 -22.01
C LEU A 325 16.49 3.01 -22.52
N LEU A 326 17.74 3.48 -22.46
CA LEU A 326 18.13 4.82 -22.91
C LEU A 326 17.87 5.00 -24.41
N ILE A 327 18.37 4.09 -25.25
CA ILE A 327 18.20 4.13 -26.71
C ILE A 327 16.72 4.06 -27.07
N HIS A 328 15.98 3.10 -26.50
CA HIS A 328 14.54 2.99 -26.72
C HIS A 328 13.83 4.29 -26.35
N GLY A 329 14.12 4.84 -25.17
CA GLY A 329 13.52 6.08 -24.70
C GLY A 329 13.83 7.28 -25.56
N SER A 330 15.09 7.45 -25.96
CA SER A 330 15.51 8.52 -26.86
C SER A 330 14.83 8.40 -28.22
N CYS A 331 14.69 7.19 -28.78
CA CYS A 331 13.96 6.96 -30.02
C CYS A 331 12.46 7.29 -29.89
N VAL A 332 11.82 6.94 -28.77
CA VAL A 332 10.42 7.27 -28.51
C VAL A 332 10.23 8.79 -28.37
N LEU A 333 11.13 9.46 -27.66
CA LEU A 333 11.05 10.91 -27.40
C LEU A 333 11.51 11.76 -28.58
N SER A 334 12.22 11.20 -29.57
CA SER A 334 12.59 11.92 -30.79
C SER A 334 11.42 12.09 -31.78
N ALA A 335 10.31 11.40 -31.57
CA ALA A 335 9.11 11.57 -32.40
C ALA A 335 8.49 12.97 -32.15
N PRO A 336 8.02 13.69 -33.20
CA PRO A 336 7.40 15.00 -33.03
C PRO A 336 6.22 15.01 -32.06
N GLU A 337 5.43 13.94 -32.02
CA GLU A 337 4.27 13.79 -31.12
C GLU A 337 4.68 13.62 -29.66
N ALA A 338 5.94 13.31 -29.39
CA ALA A 338 6.51 13.22 -28.05
C ALA A 338 7.06 14.57 -27.55
N ALA A 339 6.96 15.65 -28.33
CA ALA A 339 7.29 16.98 -27.84
C ALA A 339 6.41 17.32 -26.61
N PRO A 340 6.94 18.06 -25.62
CA PRO A 340 6.21 18.37 -24.40
C PRO A 340 4.86 19.04 -24.69
N PHE A 341 3.77 18.41 -24.23
CA PHE A 341 2.40 18.90 -24.45
C PHE A 341 2.05 19.12 -25.93
N TYR A 342 2.54 18.26 -26.82
CA TYR A 342 2.28 18.33 -28.26
C TYR A 342 0.80 18.53 -28.58
N ASN A 343 0.51 19.45 -29.50
CA ASN A 343 -0.83 19.82 -29.95
C ASN A 343 -1.77 20.37 -28.86
N ALA A 344 -1.25 20.84 -27.71
CA ALA A 344 -2.06 21.41 -26.63
C ALA A 344 -2.94 22.59 -27.07
N ASP A 345 -2.51 23.38 -28.05
CA ASP A 345 -3.24 24.57 -28.53
C ASP A 345 -4.46 24.26 -29.43
N SER A 346 -4.72 22.98 -29.75
CA SER A 346 -5.93 22.57 -30.47
C SER A 346 -7.20 23.01 -29.74
N GLN A 347 -8.23 23.39 -30.50
CA GLN A 347 -9.55 23.76 -29.97
C GLN A 347 -10.29 22.58 -29.30
N GLU A 348 -9.87 21.35 -29.56
CA GLU A 348 -10.44 20.14 -28.96
C GLU A 348 -9.95 19.89 -27.52
N ASN A 349 -8.93 20.64 -27.07
CA ASN A 349 -8.30 20.42 -25.78
C ASN A 349 -8.84 21.38 -24.71
N PRO A 350 -9.15 20.87 -23.50
CA PRO A 350 -9.63 21.71 -22.41
C PRO A 350 -8.52 22.57 -21.83
N SER A 351 -8.83 23.85 -21.61
CA SER A 351 -8.11 24.75 -20.72
C SER A 351 -8.52 24.48 -19.28
N ILE A 352 -7.58 23.99 -18.45
CA ILE A 352 -7.85 23.56 -17.08
C ILE A 352 -7.11 24.47 -16.11
N ALA A 353 -7.83 25.01 -15.13
CA ALA A 353 -7.26 25.74 -14.01
C ALA A 353 -7.31 24.90 -12.72
N MET A 354 -6.21 24.86 -11.99
CA MET A 354 -6.07 24.14 -10.72
C MET A 354 -5.83 25.13 -9.58
N VAL A 355 -6.72 25.12 -8.59
CA VAL A 355 -6.69 26.04 -7.45
C VAL A 355 -6.09 25.33 -6.24
N GLN A 356 -4.86 25.70 -5.88
CA GLN A 356 -4.13 25.17 -4.72
C GLN A 356 -4.20 26.19 -3.55
N PRO A 357 -5.16 26.06 -2.62
CA PRO A 357 -5.37 27.05 -1.56
C PRO A 357 -4.40 26.89 -0.37
N SER A 358 -3.65 25.78 -0.27
CA SER A 358 -2.74 25.47 0.83
C SER A 358 -3.40 25.58 2.21
N ILE A 359 -4.58 24.96 2.37
CA ILE A 359 -5.29 24.94 3.65
C ILE A 359 -4.60 23.92 4.57
N ALA A 360 -4.21 24.36 5.77
CA ALA A 360 -3.56 23.49 6.76
C ALA A 360 -4.50 22.38 7.25
N GLN A 361 -3.96 21.17 7.44
CA GLN A 361 -4.74 19.96 7.76
C GLN A 361 -5.61 20.12 9.03
N GLY A 362 -5.03 20.57 10.15
CA GLY A 362 -5.79 20.78 11.39
C GLY A 362 -6.80 21.95 11.34
N ALA A 363 -6.68 22.86 10.37
CA ALA A 363 -7.66 23.92 10.18
C ALA A 363 -8.88 23.45 9.36
N LYS A 364 -8.72 22.39 8.57
CA LYS A 364 -9.66 21.96 7.54
C LYS A 364 -11.03 21.58 8.10
N TRP A 365 -11.04 20.80 9.18
CA TRP A 365 -12.27 20.31 9.83
C TRP A 365 -12.84 21.25 10.91
N SER A 366 -12.29 22.46 11.03
CA SER A 366 -12.72 23.41 12.05
C SER A 366 -14.03 24.10 11.63
N LYS A 367 -15.13 23.79 12.30
CA LYS A 367 -16.46 24.40 12.04
C LYS A 367 -16.41 25.95 12.02
N PRO A 368 -15.72 26.64 12.95
CA PRO A 368 -15.57 28.10 12.88
C PRO A 368 -14.80 28.63 11.66
N ARG A 369 -13.99 27.78 11.00
CA ARG A 369 -13.17 28.17 9.84
C ARG A 369 -13.79 27.77 8.51
N PHE A 370 -14.90 27.02 8.50
CA PHE A 370 -15.55 26.53 7.29
C PHE A 370 -15.79 27.64 6.26
N ASP A 371 -16.47 28.72 6.66
CA ASP A 371 -16.80 29.83 5.77
C ASP A 371 -15.56 30.54 5.23
N SER A 372 -14.52 30.68 6.05
CA SER A 372 -13.24 31.28 5.67
C SER A 372 -12.50 30.42 4.65
N ILE A 373 -12.49 29.09 4.83
CA ILE A 373 -11.85 28.13 3.92
C ILE A 373 -12.55 28.12 2.55
N VAL A 374 -13.88 27.99 2.56
CA VAL A 374 -14.68 27.98 1.33
C VAL A 374 -14.54 29.31 0.60
N THR A 375 -14.68 30.43 1.31
CA THR A 375 -14.57 31.76 0.70
C THR A 375 -13.17 32.03 0.14
N LYS A 376 -12.10 31.69 0.87
CA LYS A 376 -10.73 31.81 0.34
C LYS A 376 -10.57 31.03 -0.96
N THR A 377 -10.99 29.76 -0.96
CA THR A 377 -10.84 28.88 -2.12
C THR A 377 -11.64 29.38 -3.32
N PHE A 378 -12.88 29.82 -3.10
CA PHE A 378 -13.75 30.28 -4.16
C PHE A 378 -13.32 31.64 -4.72
N ASN A 379 -12.84 32.55 -3.87
CA ASN A 379 -12.28 33.83 -4.33
C ASN A 379 -11.01 33.59 -5.15
N MET A 380 -10.12 32.68 -4.74
CA MET A 380 -8.97 32.30 -5.59
C MET A 380 -9.41 31.75 -6.95
N ALA A 381 -10.43 30.88 -6.97
CA ALA A 381 -10.98 30.33 -8.19
C ALA A 381 -11.58 31.42 -9.09
N MET A 382 -12.26 32.42 -8.54
CA MET A 382 -12.85 33.47 -9.35
C MET A 382 -11.84 34.55 -9.73
N ASP A 383 -10.95 34.98 -8.84
CA ASP A 383 -10.13 36.17 -9.07
C ASP A 383 -8.88 35.86 -9.91
N SER A 384 -8.42 34.61 -9.92
CA SER A 384 -7.12 34.23 -10.51
C SER A 384 -7.21 33.37 -11.77
N THR A 385 -8.40 32.91 -12.16
CA THR A 385 -8.58 32.18 -13.44
C THR A 385 -8.87 33.15 -14.58
N THR A 386 -8.28 32.89 -15.74
CA THR A 386 -8.58 33.66 -16.95
C THR A 386 -10.02 33.38 -17.44
N SER A 387 -10.50 34.18 -18.39
CA SER A 387 -11.82 33.97 -19.01
C SER A 387 -11.87 32.80 -19.99
N ASP A 388 -10.71 32.35 -20.50
CA ASP A 388 -10.58 31.20 -21.43
C ASP A 388 -10.26 29.93 -20.63
N VAL A 389 -11.20 29.49 -19.80
CA VAL A 389 -11.09 28.28 -18.97
C VAL A 389 -12.31 27.40 -19.18
N ASP A 390 -12.07 26.12 -19.45
CA ASP A 390 -13.14 25.12 -19.63
C ASP A 390 -13.48 24.42 -18.31
N MET A 391 -12.48 24.25 -17.44
CA MET A 391 -12.61 23.51 -16.20
C MET A 391 -11.79 24.13 -15.06
N ILE A 392 -12.43 24.34 -13.92
CA ILE A 392 -11.80 24.78 -12.68
C ILE A 392 -11.81 23.62 -11.69
N LEU A 393 -10.63 23.23 -11.24
CA LEU A 393 -10.43 22.14 -10.28
C LEU A 393 -10.19 22.71 -8.89
N LEU A 394 -10.94 22.20 -7.93
CA LEU A 394 -10.73 22.40 -6.49
C LEU A 394 -10.29 21.08 -5.86
N ALA A 395 -9.40 21.16 -4.85
CA ALA A 395 -8.74 19.99 -4.27
C ALA A 395 -9.70 19.04 -3.55
N GLU A 396 -9.19 17.86 -3.16
CA GLU A 396 -9.91 16.91 -2.32
C GLU A 396 -10.38 17.57 -1.03
N THR A 397 -11.65 17.39 -0.69
CA THR A 397 -12.30 17.97 0.50
C THR A 397 -12.11 19.51 0.56
N ALA A 398 -12.15 20.20 -0.59
CA ALA A 398 -12.13 21.66 -0.66
C ALA A 398 -13.37 22.29 0.02
N VAL A 399 -14.49 21.56 0.05
CA VAL A 399 -15.62 21.83 0.94
C VAL A 399 -15.51 20.85 2.12
N PRO A 400 -15.01 21.28 3.30
CA PRO A 400 -14.70 20.37 4.40
C PRO A 400 -15.93 20.04 5.26
N ASP A 401 -17.00 19.58 4.59
CA ASP A 401 -18.23 19.06 5.21
C ASP A 401 -18.93 18.14 4.20
N HIS A 402 -20.05 17.54 4.61
CA HIS A 402 -20.94 16.82 3.72
C HIS A 402 -21.69 17.78 2.80
N ILE A 403 -21.52 17.65 1.48
CA ILE A 403 -22.06 18.61 0.51
C ILE A 403 -23.58 18.76 0.62
N ARG A 404 -24.29 17.66 0.95
CA ARG A 404 -25.76 17.65 1.10
C ARG A 404 -26.28 18.49 2.25
N ARG A 405 -25.42 18.88 3.21
CA ARG A 405 -25.77 19.78 4.30
C ARG A 405 -25.52 21.25 3.95
N GLN A 406 -25.02 21.53 2.75
CA GLN A 406 -24.51 22.84 2.35
C GLN A 406 -25.20 23.40 1.08
N PRO A 407 -26.53 23.62 1.08
CA PRO A 407 -27.26 24.08 -0.10
C PRO A 407 -26.80 25.46 -0.60
N LEU A 408 -26.33 26.35 0.29
CA LEU A 408 -25.78 27.65 -0.10
C LEU A 408 -24.46 27.50 -0.87
N VAL A 409 -23.61 26.55 -0.49
CA VAL A 409 -22.35 26.26 -1.18
C VAL A 409 -22.63 25.66 -2.56
N ILE A 410 -23.59 24.74 -2.66
CA ILE A 410 -24.06 24.16 -3.93
C ILE A 410 -24.52 25.29 -4.87
N ARG A 411 -25.41 26.17 -4.40
CA ARG A 411 -25.91 27.30 -5.19
C ARG A 411 -24.78 28.22 -5.67
N ARG A 412 -23.82 28.55 -4.79
CA ARG A 412 -22.67 29.39 -5.14
C ARG A 412 -21.79 28.73 -6.20
N LEU A 413 -21.59 27.41 -6.14
CA LEU A 413 -20.82 26.67 -7.14
C LEU A 413 -21.50 26.64 -8.52
N HIS A 414 -22.82 26.44 -8.59
CA HIS A 414 -23.57 26.58 -9.85
C HIS A 414 -23.41 28.00 -10.44
N GLN A 415 -23.60 29.03 -9.61
CA GLN A 415 -23.41 30.42 -10.05
C GLN A 415 -22.00 30.69 -10.55
N MET A 416 -20.98 30.15 -9.88
CA MET A 416 -19.58 30.28 -10.32
C MET A 416 -19.36 29.59 -11.67
N ALA A 417 -19.92 28.39 -11.87
CA ALA A 417 -19.84 27.67 -13.14
C ALA A 417 -20.51 28.47 -14.27
N ASP A 418 -21.70 29.02 -14.03
CA ASP A 418 -22.43 29.86 -14.98
C ASP A 418 -21.68 31.15 -15.31
N MET A 419 -21.19 31.88 -14.30
CA MET A 419 -20.47 33.15 -14.49
C MET A 419 -19.17 32.97 -15.28
N ARG A 420 -18.49 31.83 -15.09
CA ARG A 420 -17.25 31.51 -15.80
C ARG A 420 -17.49 30.80 -17.13
N ASN A 421 -18.73 30.34 -17.38
CA ASN A 421 -19.04 29.40 -18.45
C ASN A 421 -18.07 28.21 -18.47
N ALA A 422 -17.70 27.72 -17.29
CA ALA A 422 -16.69 26.67 -17.08
C ALA A 422 -17.17 25.64 -16.06
N SER A 423 -16.83 24.37 -16.26
CA SER A 423 -17.17 23.32 -15.30
C SER A 423 -16.33 23.44 -14.03
N ILE A 424 -16.91 23.16 -12.87
CA ILE A 424 -16.18 23.17 -11.59
C ILE A 424 -16.23 21.78 -10.95
N LEU A 425 -15.07 21.18 -10.73
CA LEU A 425 -14.95 19.95 -9.93
C LEU A 425 -14.47 20.30 -8.52
N THR A 426 -15.18 19.82 -7.49
CA THR A 426 -14.78 20.03 -6.09
C THR A 426 -14.87 18.75 -5.27
N GLY A 427 -13.93 18.56 -4.35
CA GLY A 427 -13.98 17.46 -3.38
C GLY A 427 -14.79 17.83 -2.13
N ALA A 428 -15.62 16.91 -1.66
CA ALA A 428 -16.40 17.03 -0.42
C ALA A 428 -16.79 15.64 0.12
N LEU A 429 -17.32 15.58 1.35
CA LEU A 429 -17.92 14.34 1.84
C LEU A 429 -19.35 14.18 1.29
N ASP A 430 -19.79 12.95 1.11
CA ASP A 430 -21.20 12.59 0.94
C ASP A 430 -21.62 11.63 2.04
N TYR A 431 -22.92 11.43 2.22
CA TYR A 431 -23.43 10.37 3.09
C TYR A 431 -24.79 9.86 2.60
N LYS A 432 -25.09 8.62 2.95
CA LYS A 432 -26.39 7.99 2.72
C LYS A 432 -26.81 7.27 3.99
N ARG A 433 -28.04 7.50 4.46
CA ARG A 433 -28.62 6.68 5.54
C ARG A 433 -28.89 5.27 5.00
N VAL A 434 -28.41 4.25 5.70
CA VAL A 434 -28.56 2.83 5.33
C VAL A 434 -29.30 2.00 6.39
N SER A 435 -29.44 2.51 7.61
CA SER A 435 -30.23 1.88 8.68
C SER A 435 -31.07 2.89 9.44
N ASP A 436 -32.25 2.46 9.89
CA ASP A 436 -33.09 3.25 10.80
C ASP A 436 -32.79 2.96 12.27
N ASP A 437 -32.14 1.82 12.58
CA ASP A 437 -31.71 1.46 13.92
C ASP A 437 -30.69 2.48 14.47
N ILE A 438 -31.00 3.03 15.64
CA ILE A 438 -30.17 4.04 16.32
C ILE A 438 -28.94 3.44 16.98
N ASN A 439 -28.97 2.14 17.28
CA ASN A 439 -27.87 1.42 17.92
C ASN A 439 -26.88 0.82 16.91
N ASN A 440 -27.17 0.92 15.61
CA ASN A 440 -26.26 0.46 14.57
C ASN A 440 -25.09 1.47 14.45
N PRO A 441 -23.83 1.05 14.69
CA PRO A 441 -22.66 1.93 14.59
C PRO A 441 -22.43 2.46 13.16
N ARG A 442 -23.00 1.79 12.15
CA ARG A 442 -22.93 2.10 10.70
C ARG A 442 -24.29 2.53 10.14
N ARG A 443 -24.98 3.43 10.84
CA ARG A 443 -26.28 3.95 10.39
C ARG A 443 -26.21 4.73 9.07
N PHE A 444 -25.04 5.30 8.78
CA PHE A 444 -24.76 6.05 7.57
C PHE A 444 -23.55 5.47 6.87
N ASP A 445 -23.67 5.29 5.57
CA ASP A 445 -22.51 5.19 4.70
C ASP A 445 -21.97 6.60 4.50
N ILE A 446 -20.68 6.79 4.73
CA ILE A 446 -19.98 8.05 4.47
C ILE A 446 -19.06 7.82 3.27
N TYR A 447 -18.96 8.82 2.40
CA TYR A 447 -18.19 8.73 1.17
C TYR A 447 -17.23 9.92 1.06
N ASN A 448 -15.99 9.66 0.62
CA ASN A 448 -15.11 10.69 0.08
C ASN A 448 -15.42 10.82 -1.41
N ALA A 449 -15.90 11.99 -1.84
CA ALA A 449 -16.47 12.17 -3.17
C ALA A 449 -15.99 13.47 -3.83
N SER A 450 -16.13 13.51 -5.14
CA SER A 450 -15.99 14.71 -5.94
C SER A 450 -17.29 15.00 -6.67
N PHE A 451 -17.59 16.29 -6.84
CA PHE A 451 -18.85 16.79 -7.40
C PHE A 451 -18.55 17.73 -8.56
N LEU A 452 -19.18 17.44 -9.70
CA LEU A 452 -19.05 18.21 -10.93
C LEU A 452 -20.25 19.13 -11.11
N PHE A 453 -19.96 20.43 -11.20
CA PHE A 453 -20.92 21.49 -11.50
C PHE A 453 -20.69 21.93 -12.94
N THR A 454 -21.73 21.88 -13.76
CA THR A 454 -21.64 22.21 -15.20
C THR A 454 -22.39 23.52 -15.46
N PRO A 455 -21.89 24.42 -16.32
CA PRO A 455 -22.61 25.64 -16.69
C PRO A 455 -23.99 25.33 -17.27
N GLY A 456 -25.00 26.09 -16.87
CA GLY A 456 -26.39 25.94 -17.29
C GLY A 456 -27.14 24.77 -16.64
N ASP A 457 -26.49 23.96 -15.81
CA ASP A 457 -27.12 22.90 -15.01
C ASP A 457 -27.40 23.39 -13.59
N ASN A 458 -28.62 23.19 -13.11
CA ASN A 458 -29.08 23.53 -11.76
C ASN A 458 -29.50 22.29 -10.94
N GLN A 459 -29.27 21.08 -11.46
CA GLN A 459 -29.56 19.83 -10.75
C GLN A 459 -28.50 19.55 -9.69
N PHE A 460 -28.76 18.56 -8.84
CA PHE A 460 -27.72 18.09 -7.92
C PHE A 460 -26.51 17.58 -8.72
N PRO A 461 -25.29 18.02 -8.39
CA PRO A 461 -24.10 17.77 -9.21
C PRO A 461 -23.83 16.27 -9.40
N GLN A 462 -23.33 15.92 -10.58
CA GLN A 462 -22.79 14.59 -10.85
C GLN A 462 -21.65 14.30 -9.87
N ARG A 463 -21.49 13.04 -9.46
CA ARG A 463 -20.52 12.68 -8.43
C ARG A 463 -19.65 11.48 -8.81
N TYR A 464 -18.42 11.49 -8.36
CA TYR A 464 -17.55 10.32 -8.27
C TYR A 464 -17.26 10.01 -6.81
N ILE A 465 -17.32 8.74 -6.44
CA ILE A 465 -16.98 8.27 -5.09
C ILE A 465 -15.65 7.54 -5.16
N LYS A 466 -14.71 7.90 -4.29
CA LYS A 466 -13.39 7.29 -4.18
C LYS A 466 -13.50 5.76 -4.08
N LYS A 467 -12.72 5.02 -4.88
CA LYS A 467 -12.83 3.56 -4.98
C LYS A 467 -11.82 2.85 -4.08
N HIS A 468 -10.56 3.30 -4.07
CA HIS A 468 -9.52 2.79 -3.18
C HIS A 468 -9.37 3.69 -1.96
N LEU A 469 -9.79 3.16 -0.82
CA LEU A 469 -9.70 3.82 0.47
C LEU A 469 -8.34 3.53 1.13
N VAL A 470 -7.79 4.53 1.81
CA VAL A 470 -6.51 4.40 2.51
C VAL A 470 -6.72 3.50 3.75
N PRO A 471 -6.00 2.36 3.86
CA PRO A 471 -6.15 1.44 4.98
C PRO A 471 -5.87 2.12 6.32
N PHE A 472 -6.72 1.86 7.32
CA PHE A 472 -6.70 2.44 8.67
C PHE A 472 -6.94 3.95 8.78
N SER A 473 -6.86 4.71 7.68
CA SER A 473 -7.12 6.16 7.67
C SER A 473 -8.52 6.51 7.18
N GLU A 474 -9.04 5.75 6.21
CA GLU A 474 -10.37 5.96 5.61
C GLU A 474 -11.27 4.73 5.70
N ARG A 475 -10.71 3.58 6.09
CA ARG A 475 -11.46 2.34 6.31
C ARG A 475 -10.65 1.39 7.17
N ILE A 476 -11.30 0.70 8.09
CA ILE A 476 -10.71 -0.43 8.77
C ILE A 476 -10.70 -1.65 7.83
N PRO A 477 -9.52 -2.22 7.50
CA PRO A 477 -9.45 -3.40 6.63
C PRO A 477 -10.28 -4.58 7.15
N PHE A 478 -11.01 -5.24 6.26
CA PHE A 478 -11.86 -6.41 6.52
C PHE A 478 -13.04 -6.15 7.48
N ASP A 479 -13.52 -4.92 7.61
CA ASP A 479 -14.70 -4.57 8.42
C ASP A 479 -16.02 -5.15 7.87
N ASP A 480 -16.04 -5.55 6.60
CA ASP A 480 -17.10 -6.30 5.93
C ASP A 480 -17.03 -7.81 6.22
N VAL A 481 -15.81 -8.35 6.37
CA VAL A 481 -15.57 -9.77 6.72
C VAL A 481 -15.71 -10.00 8.24
N PHE A 482 -15.27 -9.03 9.05
CA PHE A 482 -15.32 -9.06 10.51
C PHE A 482 -16.15 -7.88 11.04
N PRO A 483 -17.50 -7.94 11.01
CA PRO A 483 -18.36 -6.81 11.38
C PRO A 483 -18.14 -6.20 12.77
N ILE A 484 -17.51 -6.94 13.69
CA ILE A 484 -17.13 -6.41 15.02
C ILE A 484 -16.16 -5.23 14.94
N LEU A 485 -15.40 -5.12 13.85
CA LEU A 485 -14.51 -4.00 13.60
C LEU A 485 -15.27 -2.68 13.39
N ASN A 486 -16.55 -2.73 13.00
CA ASN A 486 -17.39 -1.54 12.86
C ASN A 486 -17.69 -0.82 14.19
N TYR A 487 -17.37 -1.45 15.33
CA TYR A 487 -17.48 -0.84 16.67
C TYR A 487 -16.18 -0.14 17.11
N VAL A 488 -15.12 -0.22 16.31
CA VAL A 488 -13.86 0.48 16.56
C VAL A 488 -13.93 1.83 15.86
N ASP A 489 -13.78 2.91 16.61
CA ASP A 489 -13.71 4.28 16.09
C ASP A 489 -12.27 4.79 16.18
N LEU A 490 -11.63 5.00 15.02
CA LEU A 490 -10.27 5.54 14.91
C LEU A 490 -10.24 7.06 14.68
N GLY A 491 -11.39 7.74 14.75
CA GLY A 491 -11.50 9.19 14.73
C GLY A 491 -11.62 9.83 13.35
N GLU A 492 -11.19 9.16 12.27
CA GLU A 492 -11.47 9.60 10.89
C GLU A 492 -12.15 8.50 10.05
N GLY A 493 -13.21 8.95 9.38
CA GLY A 493 -14.18 8.27 8.53
C GLY A 493 -13.93 6.82 8.12
N ASP A 494 -14.83 5.94 8.54
CA ASP A 494 -15.02 4.63 7.94
C ASP A 494 -15.85 4.73 6.65
N PHE A 495 -15.17 5.15 5.59
CA PHE A 495 -15.78 5.38 4.31
C PHE A 495 -16.15 4.07 3.60
N VAL A 496 -17.13 4.19 2.73
CA VAL A 496 -17.57 3.10 1.84
C VAL A 496 -17.01 3.36 0.44
N PRO A 497 -16.38 2.36 -0.21
CA PRO A 497 -15.78 2.54 -1.51
C PRO A 497 -16.85 2.71 -2.61
N GLY A 498 -16.54 3.55 -3.59
CA GLY A 498 -17.31 3.72 -4.82
C GLY A 498 -17.24 2.49 -5.74
N LYS A 499 -18.16 2.41 -6.70
CA LYS A 499 -18.22 1.31 -7.68
C LYS A 499 -18.14 1.79 -9.13
N GLU A 500 -18.54 3.03 -9.37
CA GLU A 500 -18.69 3.60 -10.72
C GLU A 500 -17.42 4.31 -11.17
N THR A 501 -17.14 4.25 -12.48
CA THR A 501 -16.03 4.95 -13.13
C THR A 501 -16.61 5.88 -14.20
N PRO A 502 -16.99 7.11 -13.82
CA PRO A 502 -17.65 8.03 -14.75
C PRO A 502 -16.66 8.57 -15.77
N VAL A 503 -17.16 8.79 -16.99
CA VAL A 503 -16.46 9.53 -18.04
C VAL A 503 -17.30 10.77 -18.35
N TYR A 504 -16.80 11.92 -17.95
CA TYR A 504 -17.51 13.19 -18.11
C TYR A 504 -17.19 13.84 -19.46
N GLY A 505 -18.24 14.33 -20.12
CA GLY A 505 -18.12 15.14 -21.32
C GLY A 505 -17.78 16.61 -21.02
N PRO A 506 -17.49 17.41 -22.05
CA PRO A 506 -17.31 16.99 -23.44
C PRO A 506 -15.92 16.38 -23.73
N TYR A 507 -14.98 16.53 -22.81
CA TYR A 507 -13.56 16.18 -23.01
C TYR A 507 -13.19 14.73 -22.64
N ASN A 508 -14.17 13.89 -22.32
CA ASN A 508 -14.01 12.48 -21.93
C ASN A 508 -12.94 12.28 -20.86
N TRP A 509 -13.20 12.71 -19.64
CA TRP A 509 -12.25 12.65 -18.53
C TRP A 509 -12.84 11.97 -17.30
N THR A 510 -11.98 11.47 -16.42
CA THR A 510 -12.39 10.79 -15.19
C THR A 510 -11.68 11.39 -13.97
N PRO A 511 -12.39 11.72 -12.88
CA PRO A 511 -11.78 12.15 -11.63
C PRO A 511 -11.16 10.97 -10.86
N TYR A 512 -10.07 11.25 -10.14
CA TYR A 512 -9.39 10.34 -9.24
C TYR A 512 -9.12 11.07 -7.94
N ILE A 513 -9.47 10.46 -6.80
CA ILE A 513 -9.30 11.10 -5.50
C ILE A 513 -8.07 10.50 -4.82
N CYS A 514 -7.05 11.33 -4.60
CA CYS A 514 -5.84 11.02 -3.85
C CYS A 514 -5.24 9.66 -4.26
N TYR A 515 -5.46 8.66 -3.41
CA TYR A 515 -4.96 7.30 -3.49
C TYR A 515 -5.40 6.56 -4.77
N ASP A 516 -6.56 6.88 -5.36
CA ASP A 516 -7.02 6.20 -6.59
C ASP A 516 -6.01 6.32 -7.75
N ALA A 517 -5.29 7.44 -7.85
CA ALA A 517 -4.40 7.73 -8.98
C ALA A 517 -3.14 6.85 -9.04
N ILE A 518 -2.85 6.06 -7.99
CA ILE A 518 -1.72 5.12 -7.99
C ILE A 518 -2.12 3.69 -8.35
N PHE A 519 -3.41 3.43 -8.61
CA PHE A 519 -3.95 2.11 -8.93
C PHE A 519 -4.15 1.93 -10.45
N GLY A 520 -3.39 1.02 -11.04
CA GLY A 520 -3.37 0.82 -12.49
C GLY A 520 -4.65 0.20 -13.07
N ASP A 521 -5.39 -0.58 -12.28
CA ASP A 521 -6.66 -1.17 -12.66
C ASP A 521 -7.75 -0.11 -12.86
N LEU A 522 -7.86 0.87 -11.97
CA LEU A 522 -8.79 2.00 -12.15
C LEU A 522 -8.49 2.80 -13.42
N ILE A 523 -7.20 2.97 -13.73
CA ILE A 523 -6.78 3.71 -14.93
C ILE A 523 -7.19 2.97 -16.20
N ARG A 524 -6.95 1.66 -16.27
CA ARG A 524 -7.39 0.84 -17.40
C ARG A 524 -8.91 0.80 -17.53
N GLU A 525 -9.62 0.73 -16.42
CA GLU A 525 -11.09 0.77 -16.39
C GLU A 525 -11.59 2.08 -17.01
N ALA A 526 -11.05 3.23 -16.60
CA ALA A 526 -11.44 4.53 -17.15
C ALA A 526 -11.09 4.68 -18.64
N ILE A 527 -9.90 4.24 -19.07
CA ILE A 527 -9.50 4.27 -20.48
C ILE A 527 -10.44 3.41 -21.34
N SER A 528 -10.80 2.22 -20.84
CA SER A 528 -11.73 1.29 -21.48
C SER A 528 -13.15 1.87 -21.56
N ALA A 529 -13.56 2.64 -20.55
CA ALA A 529 -14.82 3.38 -20.54
C ALA A 529 -14.83 4.60 -21.48
N GLY A 530 -13.69 4.95 -22.09
CA GLY A 530 -13.58 6.03 -23.07
C GLY A 530 -12.84 7.27 -22.57
N SER A 531 -12.35 7.29 -21.33
CA SER A 531 -11.61 8.43 -20.80
C SER A 531 -10.28 8.66 -21.52
N ARG A 532 -9.90 9.93 -21.65
CA ARG A 532 -8.70 10.45 -22.31
C ARG A 532 -7.87 11.38 -21.43
N LEU A 533 -8.38 11.78 -20.26
CA LEU A 533 -7.67 12.61 -19.29
C LEU A 533 -7.96 12.16 -17.86
N MET A 534 -6.89 12.01 -17.07
CA MET A 534 -6.97 11.86 -15.61
C MET A 534 -7.07 13.24 -14.95
N VAL A 535 -8.08 13.44 -14.11
CA VAL A 535 -8.14 14.57 -13.20
C VAL A 535 -7.93 14.07 -11.78
N ASN A 536 -6.75 14.28 -11.20
CA ASN A 536 -6.44 13.82 -9.86
C ASN A 536 -6.51 14.97 -8.85
N ILE A 537 -7.47 14.90 -7.92
CA ILE A 537 -7.56 15.83 -6.79
C ILE A 537 -7.10 15.14 -5.51
N THR A 538 -6.20 15.76 -4.75
CA THR A 538 -5.59 15.15 -3.54
C THR A 538 -5.39 16.15 -2.42
N ASN A 539 -5.32 15.65 -1.19
CA ASN A 539 -4.91 16.39 -0.01
C ASN A 539 -3.62 15.79 0.59
N ASP A 540 -2.48 16.09 -0.02
CA ASP A 540 -1.17 15.64 0.47
C ASP A 540 -0.72 16.32 1.78
N GLY A 541 -1.56 17.19 2.39
CA GLY A 541 -1.29 17.81 3.69
C GLY A 541 -1.06 16.81 4.81
N TRP A 542 -1.67 15.63 4.69
CA TRP A 542 -1.46 14.47 5.56
C TRP A 542 0.00 14.04 5.68
N PHE A 543 0.79 14.22 4.62
CA PHE A 543 2.18 13.77 4.59
C PHE A 543 3.15 14.77 5.25
N GLY A 544 2.70 16.00 5.52
CA GLY A 544 3.55 17.08 6.04
C GLY A 544 4.69 17.47 5.08
N ARG A 545 5.67 18.20 5.61
CA ARG A 545 6.91 18.51 4.89
C ARG A 545 7.82 17.27 4.86
N SER A 546 7.58 16.37 3.92
CA SER A 546 8.30 15.09 3.78
C SER A 546 8.54 14.72 2.32
N THR A 547 9.12 13.54 2.08
CA THR A 547 9.34 12.99 0.73
C THR A 547 8.06 12.46 0.08
N ALA A 548 6.99 12.20 0.84
CA ALA A 548 5.81 11.51 0.33
C ALA A 548 5.07 12.24 -0.81
N PRO A 549 4.85 13.58 -0.78
CA PRO A 549 4.19 14.27 -1.89
C PRO A 549 4.97 14.13 -3.21
N PHE A 550 6.30 14.08 -3.14
CA PHE A 550 7.17 13.88 -4.30
C PHE A 550 7.16 12.42 -4.78
N GLN A 551 7.12 11.46 -3.86
CA GLN A 551 6.91 10.04 -4.20
C GLN A 551 5.55 9.83 -4.88
N HIS A 552 4.49 10.45 -4.33
CA HIS A 552 3.14 10.38 -4.88
C HIS A 552 3.08 10.96 -6.30
N LEU A 553 3.65 12.16 -6.52
CA LEU A 553 3.79 12.75 -7.85
C LEU A 553 4.57 11.84 -8.81
N ASN A 554 5.67 11.24 -8.35
CA ASN A 554 6.48 10.34 -9.16
C ASN A 554 5.68 9.11 -9.62
N ILE A 555 4.88 8.51 -8.74
CA ILE A 555 4.02 7.38 -9.10
C ILE A 555 2.99 7.80 -10.15
N VAL A 556 2.29 8.92 -9.96
CA VAL A 556 1.30 9.44 -10.93
C VAL A 556 1.94 9.71 -12.29
N ARG A 557 3.16 10.26 -12.32
CA ARG A 557 3.94 10.43 -13.55
C ARG A 557 4.23 9.09 -14.24
N HIS A 558 4.61 8.06 -13.49
CA HIS A 558 4.83 6.72 -14.06
C HIS A 558 3.54 6.13 -14.63
N GLN A 559 2.40 6.37 -13.99
CA GLN A 559 1.10 5.94 -14.52
C GLN A 559 0.78 6.64 -15.85
N ALA A 560 1.04 7.94 -15.95
CA ALA A 560 0.85 8.70 -17.19
C ALA A 560 1.62 8.08 -18.37
N ILE A 561 2.88 7.68 -18.16
CA ILE A 561 3.73 7.03 -19.17
C ILE A 561 3.27 5.60 -19.46
N THR A 562 2.95 4.83 -18.41
CA THR A 562 2.56 3.41 -18.51
C THR A 562 1.32 3.26 -19.38
N TYR A 563 0.33 4.13 -19.17
CA TYR A 563 -0.96 4.07 -19.87
C TYR A 563 -1.09 5.08 -21.02
N GLY A 564 -0.10 5.94 -21.23
CA GLY A 564 -0.17 6.99 -22.24
C GLY A 564 -1.33 7.95 -21.99
N TYR A 565 -1.56 8.27 -20.71
CA TYR A 565 -2.77 8.90 -20.20
C TYR A 565 -2.41 10.22 -19.49
N PRO A 566 -2.69 11.39 -20.09
CA PRO A 566 -2.32 12.68 -19.53
C PRO A 566 -3.05 12.93 -18.20
N VAL A 567 -2.45 13.76 -17.34
CA VAL A 567 -2.90 13.99 -15.97
C VAL A 567 -2.91 15.49 -15.63
N ALA A 568 -4.04 15.98 -15.14
CA ALA A 568 -4.11 17.22 -14.37
C ALA A 568 -4.18 16.86 -12.88
N ARG A 569 -3.08 17.08 -12.15
CA ARG A 569 -2.99 16.77 -10.71
C ARG A 569 -3.05 18.04 -9.88
N LEU A 570 -4.07 18.15 -9.05
CA LEU A 570 -4.27 19.22 -8.08
C LEU A 570 -4.15 18.69 -6.64
N ALA A 571 -3.17 19.22 -5.91
CA ALA A 571 -3.04 18.99 -4.48
C ALA A 571 -3.47 20.23 -3.67
N ASN A 572 -4.12 20.04 -2.52
CA ASN A 572 -4.42 21.15 -1.60
C ASN A 572 -3.14 21.84 -1.10
N SER A 573 -2.16 21.06 -0.62
CA SER A 573 -0.89 21.54 -0.05
C SER A 573 0.32 20.72 -0.49
N GLY A 574 0.13 19.79 -1.43
CA GLY A 574 1.18 19.00 -2.07
C GLY A 574 1.73 19.67 -3.32
N VAL A 575 2.28 18.85 -4.23
CA VAL A 575 2.71 19.31 -5.55
C VAL A 575 1.56 19.13 -6.54
N SER A 576 1.11 20.25 -7.11
CA SER A 576 0.21 20.28 -8.26
C SER A 576 1.03 20.40 -9.54
N ALA A 577 0.62 19.68 -10.59
CA ALA A 577 1.32 19.66 -11.86
C ALA A 577 0.40 19.18 -12.99
N PHE A 578 0.69 19.64 -14.21
CA PHE A 578 0.18 19.01 -15.43
C PHE A 578 1.21 18.00 -15.92
N ILE A 579 0.77 16.83 -16.38
CA ILE A 579 1.64 15.76 -16.88
C ILE A 579 1.09 15.25 -18.21
N ASP A 580 1.91 15.21 -19.26
CA ASP A 580 1.51 14.64 -20.55
C ASP A 580 1.68 13.10 -20.61
N GLN A 581 1.19 12.48 -21.68
CA GLN A 581 1.25 11.04 -21.92
C GLN A 581 2.66 10.46 -22.08
N TYR A 582 3.68 11.29 -22.23
CA TYR A 582 5.10 10.90 -22.28
C TYR A 582 5.81 11.11 -20.95
N GLY A 583 5.14 11.76 -19.98
CA GLY A 583 5.64 12.04 -18.65
C GLY A 583 6.40 13.36 -18.55
N HIS A 584 6.27 14.29 -19.49
CA HIS A 584 6.67 15.68 -19.25
C HIS A 584 5.72 16.28 -18.24
N TYR A 585 6.25 17.07 -17.30
CA TYR A 585 5.42 17.86 -16.40
C TYR A 585 5.67 19.35 -16.60
N ASP A 586 4.66 20.17 -16.32
CA ASP A 586 4.77 21.63 -16.33
C ASP A 586 3.99 22.27 -15.18
N GLN A 587 4.38 23.50 -14.83
CA GLN A 587 3.83 24.34 -13.78
C GLN A 587 3.81 23.68 -12.39
N ASN A 588 4.83 22.88 -12.07
CA ASN A 588 4.97 22.23 -10.77
C ASN A 588 4.98 23.28 -9.65
N THR A 589 4.02 23.18 -8.73
CA THR A 589 3.96 24.05 -7.54
C THR A 589 4.89 23.53 -6.45
N ASN A 590 5.28 24.40 -5.52
CA ASN A 590 5.90 23.93 -4.29
C ASN A 590 4.85 23.40 -3.32
N ILE A 591 5.27 22.48 -2.44
CA ILE A 591 4.45 22.07 -1.31
C ILE A 591 4.17 23.26 -0.39
N PHE A 592 2.95 23.31 0.16
CA PHE A 592 2.46 24.36 1.05
C PHE A 592 2.44 25.78 0.44
N GLU A 593 2.49 25.92 -0.88
CA GLU A 593 2.34 27.20 -1.60
C GLU A 593 0.88 27.47 -1.93
N THR A 594 0.43 28.73 -1.85
CA THR A 594 -0.90 29.14 -2.36
C THR A 594 -0.73 29.58 -3.81
N ARG A 595 -1.36 28.89 -4.76
CA ARG A 595 -1.18 29.16 -6.19
C ARG A 595 -2.39 28.73 -7.04
N VAL A 596 -2.58 29.41 -8.17
CA VAL A 596 -3.45 28.95 -9.25
C VAL A 596 -2.58 28.74 -10.49
N ILE A 597 -2.71 27.57 -11.12
CA ILE A 597 -1.99 27.21 -12.35
C ILE A 597 -3.01 26.84 -13.44
N GLN A 598 -2.73 27.18 -14.69
CA GLN A 598 -3.67 26.99 -15.80
C GLN A 598 -2.93 26.54 -17.06
N ARG A 599 -3.47 25.54 -17.77
CA ARG A 599 -2.91 25.01 -19.01
C ARG A 599 -3.97 24.34 -19.89
N LYS A 600 -3.79 24.41 -21.22
CA LYS A 600 -4.50 23.53 -22.17
C LYS A 600 -3.89 22.13 -22.15
N MET A 601 -4.73 21.12 -21.97
CA MET A 601 -4.29 19.73 -21.84
C MET A 601 -4.51 18.94 -23.13
N PRO A 602 -3.46 18.38 -23.75
CA PRO A 602 -3.64 17.56 -24.94
C PRO A 602 -4.43 16.30 -24.59
N LEU A 603 -5.54 16.06 -25.29
CA LEU A 603 -6.36 14.85 -25.12
C LEU A 603 -5.90 13.67 -25.97
N LYS A 604 -4.93 13.90 -26.88
CA LYS A 604 -4.37 12.84 -27.73
C LYS A 604 -3.54 11.88 -26.88
N THR A 605 -4.19 10.83 -26.39
CA THR A 605 -3.54 9.75 -25.64
C THR A 605 -2.62 8.94 -26.54
N ARG A 606 -1.61 8.33 -25.92
CA ARG A 606 -0.72 7.36 -26.56
C ARG A 606 -1.28 5.97 -26.29
N SER A 607 -1.63 5.21 -27.33
CA SER A 607 -1.94 3.79 -27.14
C SER A 607 -0.66 3.05 -26.73
N THR A 608 -0.63 2.51 -25.51
CA THR A 608 0.51 1.74 -25.02
C THR A 608 0.21 0.25 -25.08
N PHE A 609 1.26 -0.56 -25.33
CA PHE A 609 1.12 -2.01 -25.31
C PHE A 609 0.67 -2.50 -23.93
N TYR A 610 1.21 -1.90 -22.86
CA TYR A 610 0.85 -2.25 -21.50
C TYR A 610 -0.61 -1.94 -21.15
N THR A 611 -1.23 -0.91 -21.74
CA THR A 611 -2.67 -0.65 -21.55
C THR A 611 -3.51 -1.85 -22.03
N SER A 612 -3.09 -2.50 -23.13
CA SER A 612 -3.83 -3.60 -23.73
C SER A 612 -3.58 -4.95 -23.04
N VAL A 613 -2.35 -5.22 -22.60
CA VAL A 613 -1.98 -6.54 -22.03
C VAL A 613 -1.79 -6.53 -20.50
N GLY A 614 -1.72 -5.35 -19.89
CA GLY A 614 -1.29 -5.15 -18.51
C GLY A 614 -2.15 -5.91 -17.50
N GLU A 615 -3.47 -5.92 -17.67
CA GLU A 615 -4.37 -6.68 -16.80
C GLU A 615 -4.07 -8.19 -16.85
N THR A 616 -3.86 -8.74 -18.05
CA THR A 616 -3.53 -10.17 -18.23
C THR A 616 -2.17 -10.48 -17.63
N PHE A 617 -1.19 -9.60 -17.83
CA PHE A 617 0.16 -9.75 -17.27
C PHE A 617 0.14 -9.71 -15.73
N GLU A 618 -0.57 -8.77 -15.14
CA GLU A 618 -0.74 -8.63 -13.69
C GLU A 618 -1.45 -9.85 -13.08
N LYS A 619 -2.53 -10.33 -13.70
CA LYS A 619 -3.19 -11.59 -13.31
C LYS A 619 -2.25 -12.79 -13.44
N ALA A 620 -1.44 -12.86 -14.50
CA ALA A 620 -0.46 -13.91 -14.68
C ALA A 620 0.60 -13.91 -13.57
N LEU A 621 1.05 -12.72 -13.11
CA LEU A 621 1.94 -12.60 -11.96
C LEU A 621 1.27 -13.13 -10.69
N LEU A 622 0.00 -12.81 -10.44
CA LEU A 622 -0.73 -13.34 -9.27
C LEU A 622 -0.77 -14.86 -9.26
N TRP A 623 -1.11 -15.49 -10.39
CA TRP A 623 -1.10 -16.96 -10.51
C TRP A 623 0.31 -17.54 -10.41
N PHE A 624 1.29 -16.89 -11.02
CA PHE A 624 2.68 -17.32 -11.00
C PHE A 624 3.22 -17.39 -9.56
N PHE A 625 2.87 -16.44 -8.70
CA PHE A 625 3.22 -16.46 -7.28
C PHE A 625 2.79 -17.78 -6.61
N ALA A 626 1.51 -18.15 -6.75
CA ALA A 626 0.95 -19.35 -6.15
C ALA A 626 1.61 -20.62 -6.71
N ILE A 627 1.72 -20.71 -8.05
CA ILE A 627 2.35 -21.85 -8.73
C ILE A 627 3.80 -22.02 -8.28
N TYR A 628 4.57 -20.93 -8.20
CA TYR A 628 5.96 -20.96 -7.78
C TYR A 628 6.11 -21.47 -6.34
N LEU A 629 5.26 -21.00 -5.41
CA LEU A 629 5.28 -21.46 -4.02
C LEU A 629 4.88 -22.93 -3.88
N VAL A 630 3.86 -23.39 -4.61
CA VAL A 630 3.42 -24.79 -4.61
C VAL A 630 4.53 -25.68 -5.16
N ALA A 631 5.15 -25.29 -6.28
CA ALA A 631 6.28 -26.02 -6.87
C ALA A 631 7.45 -26.10 -5.88
N LEU A 632 7.84 -24.98 -5.27
CA LEU A 632 8.91 -24.94 -4.28
C LEU A 632 8.61 -25.85 -3.09
N PHE A 633 7.38 -25.80 -2.56
CA PHE A 633 6.96 -26.63 -1.44
C PHE A 633 6.99 -28.12 -1.80
N ALA A 634 6.41 -28.51 -2.94
CA ALA A 634 6.38 -29.90 -3.41
C ALA A 634 7.80 -30.45 -3.57
N LEU A 635 8.68 -29.70 -4.23
CA LEU A 635 10.08 -30.08 -4.43
C LEU A 635 10.85 -30.19 -3.11
N SER A 636 10.59 -29.29 -2.15
CA SER A 636 11.19 -29.36 -0.81
C SER A 636 10.74 -30.58 0.00
N ARG A 637 9.51 -31.07 -0.24
CA ARG A 637 8.95 -32.26 0.41
C ARG A 637 9.52 -33.54 -0.19
N ILE A 638 9.67 -33.60 -1.51
CA ILE A 638 10.32 -34.72 -2.21
C ILE A 638 11.75 -34.91 -1.69
N GLN A 639 12.50 -33.81 -1.56
CA GLN A 639 13.87 -33.86 -1.01
C GLN A 639 13.95 -34.30 0.47
N LYS A 640 12.89 -34.16 1.27
CA LYS A 640 12.91 -34.66 2.66
C LYS A 640 12.63 -36.17 2.75
N LYS A 641 12.02 -36.74 1.72
CA LYS A 641 11.69 -38.18 1.64
C LYS A 641 12.87 -39.01 1.10
N ASN A 642 13.72 -38.39 0.30
CA ASN A 642 14.98 -38.95 -0.21
C ASN A 642 16.14 -38.50 0.67
#